data_AF-A0A2D9D8C8-F1
#
_entry.id   AF-A0A2D9D8C8-F1
#
_cell.length_a   1.000
_cell.length_b   1.000
_cell.length_c   1.000
_cell.angle_alpha   90.00
_cell.angle_beta   90.00
_cell.angle_gamma   90.00
#
_symmetry.space_group_name_H-M   'P 1'
#
loop_
_entity.id
_entity.type
_entity.pdbx_description
1 polymer ?
#
loop_
_entity_poly.entity_id
_entity_poly.type
_entity_poly.pdbx_seq_one_letter_code
_entity_poly.pdbx_strand_id
1 'polypeptide(L)'
;MKKKYLIILLFAFTFNAFSSDTTIVRIHDRTDMTWYGNYDEWGVLPDGSLDYQKIYLHYTMGCATGGCSDWDYTTQIFVRHRTGEIDSSLQSSPLFTVNGNILDSVMYSDSVYVHFWDFNTNSLDSSLSNLLEIIQFNDSLNPTSSTDTLYAFQSGFYNMIFDTLGNIIDSIYVLPNNIMMNSYYNWYQIFDVIENYELARVITPYGSMLSNNWEFTSIFDITDFAPILKDSVEIRCHYSGWSSGFSATLDFEFIKGTPPRDVIQINNVYNGGYSYVSSSDFENNKLTPQNIHIKQNSKAAMVKMTATGHGFDNSQYAAEFKPINYYLKIDGVQTHTQYNWDSKCGENPIYPQGGTWILDRANWCPGTRAETYGHEITTYINPGDSSEINIDFQPYTWNGTQTPSYIVQCQLFQYGNPNFINSVEIVDVIKPSLKDEHSRKNPICGKPLIKIRNYGSDILTSLEIRYRVVGGDIHNYNWIGNLAFLESEEIELPNLTSWYGSENVFEVELVNPNGKADDYNKNNKMLSPFENAPEYPDTFVLWFNTNNGVIGGVSESSWQFLDEENNIFLSSGQLPANSQFKDTLSFPSGCFTFYVQDTDEDGLSYWNNNDGNGIVRFREDGGPILKSFIADFGSHIIHQFTIDGVPTSINEKETMNWKIFPNPTNKNIHIEGFSKTNYDIVITDNLGKKISKYIDNPLGSISKTISLKEFSEGIYYLKIKNKNQEIYKKVVKQ
;
A
#
# COMPACT_ATOMS: atom_id res chain seq x y z
N MET A 1 -25.28 -53.93 -24.57
CA MET A 1 -24.50 -53.61 -23.35
C MET A 1 -23.53 -52.48 -23.68
N LYS A 2 -23.85 -51.24 -23.28
CA LYS A 2 -22.99 -50.07 -23.48
C LYS A 2 -22.15 -49.87 -22.22
N LYS A 3 -20.82 -50.03 -22.31
CA LYS A 3 -19.87 -49.63 -21.25
C LYS A 3 -19.52 -48.15 -21.47
N LYS A 4 -19.95 -47.29 -20.55
CA LYS A 4 -19.45 -45.91 -20.41
C LYS A 4 -18.18 -45.97 -19.56
N TYR A 5 -17.07 -45.50 -20.10
CA TYR A 5 -15.86 -45.21 -19.33
C TYR A 5 -15.99 -43.80 -18.75
N LEU A 6 -15.94 -43.69 -17.44
CA LEU A 6 -15.87 -42.44 -16.69
C LEU A 6 -14.40 -42.01 -16.65
N ILE A 7 -14.07 -40.91 -17.32
CA ILE A 7 -12.75 -40.26 -17.21
C ILE A 7 -12.82 -39.37 -15.98
N ILE A 8 -12.11 -39.75 -14.91
CA ILE A 8 -11.85 -38.91 -13.75
C ILE A 8 -10.67 -38.00 -14.12
N LEU A 9 -10.95 -36.70 -14.29
CA LEU A 9 -9.92 -35.67 -14.35
C LEU A 9 -9.37 -35.48 -12.92
N LEU A 10 -8.16 -35.96 -12.65
CA LEU A 10 -7.40 -35.55 -11.47
C LEU A 10 -6.85 -34.14 -11.74
N PHE A 11 -7.43 -33.13 -11.09
CA PHE A 11 -6.76 -31.84 -10.92
C PHE A 11 -5.56 -32.05 -9.99
N ALA A 12 -4.36 -31.89 -10.51
CA ALA A 12 -3.15 -31.76 -9.70
C ALA A 12 -3.17 -30.37 -9.06
N PHE A 13 -3.69 -30.27 -7.83
CA PHE A 13 -3.39 -29.15 -6.96
C PHE A 13 -1.92 -29.25 -6.55
N THR A 14 -1.10 -28.33 -7.03
CA THR A 14 0.20 -28.04 -6.44
C THR A 14 -0.07 -27.42 -5.07
N PHE A 15 0.02 -28.24 -4.02
CA PHE A 15 0.12 -27.73 -2.65
C PHE A 15 1.42 -26.95 -2.55
N ASN A 16 1.34 -25.62 -2.54
CA ASN A 16 2.34 -24.82 -1.84
C ASN A 16 2.23 -25.23 -0.37
N ALA A 17 3.32 -25.74 0.20
CA ALA A 17 3.38 -25.99 1.63
C ALA A 17 3.25 -24.64 2.33
N PHE A 18 2.03 -24.29 2.76
CA PHE A 18 1.87 -23.30 3.81
C PHE A 18 2.72 -23.78 4.97
N SER A 19 3.71 -22.99 5.37
CA SER A 19 4.39 -23.19 6.65
C SER A 19 3.32 -23.36 7.72
N SER A 20 3.36 -24.44 8.51
CA SER A 20 2.36 -24.69 9.58
C SER A 20 2.31 -23.59 10.64
N ASP A 21 3.23 -22.64 10.55
CA ASP A 21 3.53 -21.63 11.55
C ASP A 21 3.04 -20.23 11.16
N THR A 22 2.47 -20.04 9.96
CA THR A 22 1.91 -18.76 9.52
C THR A 22 0.38 -18.83 9.35
N THR A 23 -0.35 -17.82 9.82
CA THR A 23 -1.79 -17.65 9.62
C THR A 23 -2.06 -16.30 8.97
N ILE A 24 -2.82 -16.26 7.88
CA ILE A 24 -3.20 -15.01 7.21
C ILE A 24 -4.72 -14.82 7.35
N VAL A 25 -5.14 -13.64 7.77
CA VAL A 25 -6.55 -13.27 7.92
C VAL A 25 -6.82 -11.99 7.14
N ARG A 26 -7.73 -12.05 6.18
CA ARG A 26 -8.25 -10.87 5.48
C ARG A 26 -9.42 -10.27 6.26
N ILE A 27 -9.41 -8.96 6.48
CA ILE A 27 -10.54 -8.26 7.14
C ILE A 27 -11.25 -7.32 6.17
N HIS A 28 -10.51 -6.48 5.45
CA HIS A 28 -11.05 -5.71 4.34
C HIS A 28 -10.67 -6.39 3.02
N ASP A 29 -11.63 -6.54 2.11
CA ASP A 29 -11.41 -7.12 0.78
C ASP A 29 -11.90 -6.15 -0.29
N ARG A 30 -10.97 -5.36 -0.83
CA ARG A 30 -11.26 -4.29 -1.80
C ARG A 30 -12.43 -3.38 -1.36
N THR A 31 -12.44 -2.97 -0.09
CA THR A 31 -13.44 -2.03 0.42
C THR A 31 -13.25 -0.67 -0.28
N ASP A 32 -14.25 -0.24 -1.06
CA ASP A 32 -14.22 1.05 -1.76
C ASP A 32 -14.32 2.23 -0.76
N MET A 33 -13.23 2.99 -0.64
CA MET A 33 -13.15 4.22 0.14
C MET A 33 -13.56 5.41 -0.75
N THR A 34 -14.87 5.62 -0.89
CA THR A 34 -15.43 6.58 -1.84
C THR A 34 -15.69 7.99 -1.30
N TRP A 35 -15.69 8.19 0.02
CA TRP A 35 -16.01 9.47 0.65
C TRP A 35 -15.42 9.58 2.05
N TYR A 36 -15.26 10.81 2.53
CA TYR A 36 -14.72 11.12 3.86
C TYR A 36 -15.48 10.33 4.93
N GLY A 37 -14.77 9.48 5.67
CA GLY A 37 -15.43 8.65 6.66
C GLY A 37 -14.62 7.47 7.15
N ASN A 38 -15.30 6.62 7.91
CA ASN A 38 -14.78 5.40 8.50
C ASN A 38 -15.47 4.21 7.87
N TYR A 39 -14.68 3.24 7.42
CA TYR A 39 -15.12 1.97 6.88
C TYR A 39 -14.70 0.91 7.89
N ASP A 40 -15.66 0.45 8.70
CA ASP A 40 -15.40 -0.47 9.81
C ASP A 40 -15.85 -1.88 9.42
N GLU A 41 -14.95 -2.87 9.54
CA GLU A 41 -15.26 -4.29 9.35
C GLU A 41 -14.76 -5.14 10.52
N TRP A 42 -15.50 -6.21 10.79
CA TRP A 42 -15.15 -7.18 11.82
C TRP A 42 -14.36 -8.33 11.23
N GLY A 43 -13.27 -8.70 11.91
CA GLY A 43 -12.46 -9.87 11.58
C GLY A 43 -12.26 -10.77 12.79
N VAL A 44 -12.07 -12.07 12.53
CA VAL A 44 -11.70 -13.05 13.55
C VAL A 44 -10.22 -13.38 13.38
N LEU A 45 -9.40 -12.79 14.25
CA LEU A 45 -7.98 -13.05 14.38
C LEU A 45 -7.74 -14.29 15.27
N PRO A 46 -6.49 -14.80 15.33
CA PRO A 46 -6.16 -15.85 16.30
C PRO A 46 -6.52 -15.45 17.74
N ASP A 47 -6.91 -16.42 18.56
CA ASP A 47 -7.47 -16.19 19.91
C ASP A 47 -6.47 -15.70 20.97
N GLY A 48 -5.19 -15.56 20.60
CA GLY A 48 -4.12 -15.15 21.52
C GLY A 48 -3.59 -16.28 22.42
N SER A 49 -3.94 -17.54 22.13
CA SER A 49 -3.38 -18.71 22.84
C SER A 49 -1.93 -19.04 22.46
N LEU A 50 -1.42 -18.42 21.39
CA LEU A 50 -0.08 -18.61 20.87
C LEU A 50 0.66 -17.27 20.85
N ASP A 51 1.99 -17.35 20.98
CA ASP A 51 2.88 -16.21 20.78
C ASP A 51 3.24 -16.05 19.30
N TYR A 52 3.45 -14.80 18.89
CA TYR A 52 3.81 -14.43 17.53
C TYR A 52 5.13 -13.65 17.53
N GLN A 53 6.10 -14.13 16.75
CA GLN A 53 7.36 -13.41 16.57
C GLN A 53 7.18 -12.16 15.70
N LYS A 54 6.21 -12.22 14.78
CA LYS A 54 5.86 -11.16 13.84
C LYS A 54 4.36 -11.16 13.57
N ILE A 55 3.80 -9.96 13.49
CA ILE A 55 2.49 -9.70 12.90
C ILE A 55 2.68 -8.61 11.84
N TYR A 56 2.43 -8.95 10.59
CA TYR A 56 2.48 -7.99 9.49
C TYR A 56 1.06 -7.61 9.05
N LEU A 57 0.84 -6.33 8.80
CA LEU A 57 -0.31 -5.84 8.07
C LEU A 57 0.12 -5.53 6.64
N HIS A 58 -0.41 -6.29 5.70
CA HIS A 58 -0.31 -6.01 4.28
C HIS A 58 -1.49 -5.11 3.91
N TYR A 59 -1.22 -3.84 3.67
CA TYR A 59 -2.19 -2.87 3.19
C TYR A 59 -2.02 -2.72 1.68
N THR A 60 -2.87 -3.42 0.94
CA THR A 60 -2.98 -3.26 -0.52
C THR A 60 -4.00 -2.17 -0.83
N MET A 61 -3.50 -1.05 -1.36
CA MET A 61 -4.32 0.03 -1.89
C MET A 61 -4.56 -0.22 -3.37
N GLY A 62 -5.79 -0.04 -3.85
CA GLY A 62 -6.11 -0.09 -5.28
C GLY A 62 -7.03 1.05 -5.69
N CYS A 63 -7.39 1.13 -6.97
CA CYS A 63 -8.48 2.02 -7.37
C CYS A 63 -9.83 1.49 -6.86
N ALA A 64 -10.74 2.41 -6.53
CA ALA A 64 -12.14 2.06 -6.27
C ALA A 64 -12.84 1.63 -7.58
N THR A 65 -14.05 1.06 -7.49
CA THR A 65 -14.84 0.64 -8.67
C THR A 65 -15.02 1.75 -9.72
N GLY A 66 -15.00 3.02 -9.31
CA GLY A 66 -15.13 4.20 -10.19
C GLY A 66 -13.82 4.72 -10.79
N GLY A 67 -12.68 4.10 -10.52
CA GLY A 67 -11.34 4.62 -10.86
C GLY A 67 -10.64 5.27 -9.67
N CYS A 68 -9.39 5.68 -9.90
CA CYS A 68 -8.55 6.34 -8.89
C CYS A 68 -8.91 7.83 -8.72
N SER A 69 -8.76 8.37 -7.51
CA SER A 69 -8.97 9.79 -7.24
C SER A 69 -7.75 10.57 -7.71
N ASP A 70 -7.98 11.73 -8.33
CA ASP A 70 -6.91 12.62 -8.78
C ASP A 70 -6.13 13.27 -7.63
N TRP A 71 -6.53 13.07 -6.37
CA TRP A 71 -5.94 13.69 -5.18
C TRP A 71 -5.31 12.68 -4.23
N ASP A 72 -4.26 13.14 -3.54
CA ASP A 72 -3.56 12.49 -2.44
C ASP A 72 -4.25 12.73 -1.09
N TYR A 73 -4.80 11.68 -0.51
CA TYR A 73 -5.57 11.74 0.73
C TYR A 73 -4.94 10.89 1.83
N THR A 74 -5.10 11.33 3.07
CA THR A 74 -4.69 10.52 4.22
C THR A 74 -5.61 9.31 4.37
N THR A 75 -5.01 8.12 4.49
CA THR A 75 -5.68 6.90 4.93
C THR A 75 -5.03 6.38 6.21
N GLN A 76 -5.84 5.95 7.17
CA GLN A 76 -5.36 5.43 8.46
C GLN A 76 -6.10 4.14 8.79
N ILE A 77 -5.34 3.12 9.20
CA ILE A 77 -5.90 1.85 9.66
C ILE A 77 -5.88 1.84 11.18
N PHE A 78 -7.03 1.64 11.80
CA PHE A 78 -7.14 1.52 13.25
C PHE A 78 -7.67 0.16 13.66
N VAL A 79 -7.15 -0.39 14.75
CA VAL A 79 -7.92 -1.36 15.55
C VAL A 79 -8.80 -0.59 16.54
N ARG A 80 -10.09 -0.89 16.53
CA ARG A 80 -11.09 -0.31 17.45
C ARG A 80 -11.18 -1.16 18.71
N HIS A 81 -10.20 -0.98 19.60
CA HIS A 81 -10.06 -1.79 20.80
C HIS A 81 -11.18 -1.47 21.80
N ARG A 82 -12.01 -2.48 22.11
CA ARG A 82 -13.00 -2.41 23.19
C ARG A 82 -12.28 -2.67 24.51
N THR A 83 -12.30 -1.70 25.40
CA THR A 83 -11.57 -1.78 26.68
C THR A 83 -12.23 -2.75 27.67
N GLY A 84 -13.48 -3.13 27.41
CA GLY A 84 -14.33 -3.89 28.33
C GLY A 84 -15.05 -2.99 29.35
N GLU A 85 -14.76 -1.69 29.37
CA GLU A 85 -15.51 -0.70 30.12
C GLU A 85 -16.76 -0.29 29.33
N ILE A 86 -17.81 0.05 30.07
CA ILE A 86 -19.09 0.49 29.52
C ILE A 86 -19.34 1.90 30.06
N ASP A 87 -19.74 2.81 29.18
CA ASP A 87 -20.18 4.15 29.53
C ASP A 87 -21.64 4.37 29.11
N SER A 88 -22.23 5.49 29.54
CA SER A 88 -23.59 5.84 29.20
C SER A 88 -23.81 7.34 29.09
N SER A 89 -24.66 7.73 28.15
CA SER A 89 -25.15 9.11 28.06
C SER A 89 -26.61 9.20 28.53
N LEU A 90 -26.91 10.22 29.34
CA LEU A 90 -28.27 10.52 29.75
C LEU A 90 -29.05 11.08 28.56
N GLN A 91 -30.13 10.40 28.20
CA GLN A 91 -31.07 10.80 27.16
C GLN A 91 -32.43 11.08 27.78
N SER A 92 -33.24 11.89 27.10
CA SER A 92 -34.63 12.14 27.46
C SER A 92 -35.55 11.90 26.27
N SER A 93 -36.73 11.36 26.52
CA SER A 93 -37.73 11.11 25.47
C SER A 93 -39.12 11.56 25.94
N PRO A 94 -39.91 12.21 25.05
CA PRO A 94 -41.19 12.79 25.42
C PRO A 94 -42.26 11.71 25.60
N LEU A 95 -43.26 11.98 26.43
CA LEU A 95 -44.44 11.11 26.57
C LEU A 95 -45.31 11.10 25.33
N PHE A 96 -45.27 12.15 24.50
CA PHE A 96 -45.95 12.13 23.21
C PHE A 96 -45.30 13.03 22.17
N THR A 97 -45.61 12.76 20.90
CA THR A 97 -45.42 13.68 19.78
C THR A 97 -46.75 13.93 19.08
N VAL A 98 -46.87 15.06 18.39
CA VAL A 98 -48.05 15.43 17.59
C VAL A 98 -47.61 15.59 16.15
N ASN A 99 -48.14 14.75 15.25
CA ASN A 99 -47.74 14.66 13.86
C ASN A 99 -46.21 14.50 13.70
N GLY A 100 -45.60 13.70 14.58
CA GLY A 100 -44.15 13.48 14.65
C GLY A 100 -43.33 14.58 15.34
N ASN A 101 -43.93 15.69 15.76
CA ASN A 101 -43.23 16.81 16.41
C ASN A 101 -43.37 16.77 17.94
N ILE A 102 -42.32 17.13 18.66
CA ILE A 102 -42.35 17.27 20.12
C ILE A 102 -43.00 18.61 20.47
N LEU A 103 -44.11 18.59 21.21
CA LEU A 103 -44.80 19.79 21.72
C LEU A 103 -44.87 19.75 23.25
N ASP A 104 -44.91 20.91 23.91
CA ASP A 104 -45.06 21.00 25.37
C ASP A 104 -46.46 20.60 25.84
N SER A 105 -47.47 20.85 25.01
CA SER A 105 -48.84 20.46 25.28
C SER A 105 -49.65 20.32 23.99
N VAL A 106 -50.73 19.57 24.05
CA VAL A 106 -51.72 19.47 22.97
C VAL A 106 -53.13 19.55 23.54
N MET A 107 -53.94 20.40 22.93
CA MET A 107 -55.35 20.61 23.26
C MET A 107 -56.20 19.98 22.15
N TYR A 108 -57.06 19.03 22.49
CA TYR A 108 -57.84 18.29 21.49
C TYR A 108 -59.21 17.84 22.02
N SER A 109 -60.11 17.50 21.09
CA SER A 109 -61.41 16.89 21.37
C SER A 109 -61.76 15.85 20.29
N ASP A 110 -62.77 15.01 20.54
CA ASP A 110 -63.19 13.94 19.62
C ASP A 110 -63.72 14.44 18.28
N SER A 111 -64.33 15.63 18.26
CA SER A 111 -64.73 16.33 17.05
C SER A 111 -64.86 17.82 17.35
N VAL A 112 -64.22 18.66 16.54
CA VAL A 112 -64.34 20.12 16.60
C VAL A 112 -64.48 20.67 15.21
N TYR A 113 -65.32 21.69 15.04
CA TYR A 113 -65.53 22.34 13.75
C TYR A 113 -64.96 23.75 13.75
N VAL A 114 -64.31 24.13 12.66
CA VAL A 114 -63.90 25.50 12.36
C VAL A 114 -65.00 26.15 11.54
N HIS A 115 -65.50 27.28 12.01
CA HIS A 115 -66.52 28.04 11.31
C HIS A 115 -65.88 28.97 10.28
N PHE A 116 -66.47 29.05 9.08
CA PHE A 116 -66.07 29.98 8.04
C PHE A 116 -67.30 30.47 7.25
N TRP A 117 -67.17 31.62 6.60
CA TRP A 117 -68.22 32.14 5.72
C TRP A 117 -68.05 31.59 4.30
N ASP A 118 -69.04 30.86 3.79
CA ASP A 118 -69.04 30.43 2.39
C ASP A 118 -69.66 31.52 1.51
N PHE A 119 -68.81 32.19 0.73
CA PHE A 119 -69.23 33.25 -0.20
C PHE A 119 -70.01 32.72 -1.41
N ASN A 120 -70.02 31.41 -1.67
CA ASN A 120 -70.82 30.82 -2.75
C ASN A 120 -72.27 30.63 -2.35
N THR A 121 -72.52 30.21 -1.11
CA THR A 121 -73.87 30.01 -0.56
C THR A 121 -74.38 31.21 0.24
N ASN A 122 -73.52 32.19 0.54
CA ASN A 122 -73.78 33.33 1.43
C ASN A 122 -74.32 32.89 2.79
N SER A 123 -73.70 31.86 3.37
CA SER A 123 -74.07 31.31 4.67
C SER A 123 -72.84 30.96 5.51
N LEU A 124 -73.03 30.93 6.83
CA LEU A 124 -72.08 30.31 7.74
C LEU A 124 -72.01 28.81 7.45
N ASP A 125 -70.81 28.28 7.28
CA ASP A 125 -70.55 26.85 7.17
C ASP A 125 -69.42 26.45 8.13
N SER A 126 -69.16 25.15 8.24
CA SER A 126 -68.15 24.61 9.13
C SER A 126 -67.53 23.33 8.58
N SER A 127 -66.25 23.13 8.86
CA SER A 127 -65.52 21.90 8.57
C SER A 127 -64.83 21.41 9.82
N LEU A 128 -64.47 20.13 9.89
CA LEU A 128 -63.67 19.62 11.01
C LEU A 128 -62.34 20.38 11.11
N SER A 129 -61.87 20.62 12.34
CA SER A 129 -60.55 21.21 12.57
C SER A 129 -59.44 20.24 12.12
N ASN A 130 -58.18 20.65 12.30
CA ASN A 130 -57.06 19.81 11.90
C ASN A 130 -57.06 18.49 12.69
N LEU A 131 -56.96 17.37 11.97
CA LEU A 131 -56.71 16.07 12.59
C LEU A 131 -55.27 16.04 13.12
N LEU A 132 -55.13 15.63 14.37
CA LEU A 132 -53.88 15.46 15.09
C LEU A 132 -53.62 13.96 15.28
N GLU A 133 -52.44 13.52 14.89
CA GLU A 133 -51.88 12.22 15.25
C GLU A 133 -51.02 12.39 16.51
N ILE A 134 -51.49 11.91 17.65
CA ILE A 134 -50.80 11.99 18.93
C ILE A 134 -50.18 10.62 19.24
N ILE A 135 -48.87 10.47 19.02
CA ILE A 135 -48.13 9.23 19.26
C ILE A 135 -47.62 9.26 20.71
N GLN A 136 -47.92 8.23 21.50
CA GLN A 136 -47.61 8.19 22.94
C GLN A 136 -46.49 7.20 23.26
N PHE A 137 -45.65 7.55 24.25
CA PHE A 137 -44.48 6.79 24.72
C PHE A 137 -44.57 6.60 26.24
N ASN A 138 -45.60 5.88 26.70
CA ASN A 138 -45.93 5.76 28.13
C ASN A 138 -45.15 4.65 28.87
N ASP A 139 -44.23 3.96 28.20
CA ASP A 139 -43.38 2.93 28.82
C ASP A 139 -42.06 3.55 29.29
N SER A 140 -41.93 3.76 30.60
CA SER A 140 -40.70 4.30 31.19
C SER A 140 -39.48 3.39 31.05
N LEU A 141 -39.67 2.09 30.79
CA LEU A 141 -38.57 1.15 30.56
C LEU A 141 -38.13 1.13 29.09
N ASN A 142 -39.01 1.53 28.16
CA ASN A 142 -38.72 1.63 26.73
C ASN A 142 -39.21 2.97 26.16
N PRO A 143 -38.69 4.12 26.63
CA PRO A 143 -39.27 5.43 26.39
C PRO A 143 -39.12 5.95 24.95
N THR A 144 -38.41 5.21 24.09
CA THR A 144 -38.29 5.48 22.65
C THR A 144 -39.25 4.66 21.80
N SER A 145 -39.94 3.67 22.40
CA SER A 145 -40.89 2.81 21.71
C SER A 145 -42.30 3.36 21.85
N SER A 146 -43.01 3.57 20.72
CA SER A 146 -44.38 4.02 20.77
C SER A 146 -45.27 2.96 21.43
N THR A 147 -46.07 3.41 22.39
CA THR A 147 -47.01 2.57 23.14
C THR A 147 -48.41 2.61 22.56
N ASP A 148 -48.82 3.74 21.99
CA ASP A 148 -50.15 3.94 21.39
C ASP A 148 -50.15 5.13 20.42
N THR A 149 -51.19 5.25 19.60
CA THR A 149 -51.44 6.40 18.72
C THR A 149 -52.92 6.80 18.80
N LEU A 150 -53.17 8.06 19.18
CA LEU A 150 -54.49 8.66 19.25
C LEU A 150 -54.72 9.64 18.09
N TYR A 151 -55.83 9.48 17.37
CA TYR A 151 -56.29 10.47 16.38
C TYR A 151 -57.40 11.33 16.97
N ALA A 152 -57.19 12.64 17.04
CA ALA A 152 -58.16 13.60 17.59
C ALA A 152 -58.15 14.91 16.81
N PHE A 153 -59.12 15.79 17.06
CA PHE A 153 -59.22 17.08 16.38
C PHE A 153 -58.67 18.20 17.25
N GLN A 154 -57.89 19.10 16.63
CA GLN A 154 -57.28 20.25 17.32
C GLN A 154 -58.37 21.12 17.97
N SER A 155 -58.12 21.56 19.21
CA SER A 155 -59.00 22.41 20.02
C SER A 155 -58.21 23.58 20.64
N GLY A 156 -58.87 24.43 21.43
CA GLY A 156 -58.20 25.53 22.13
C GLY A 156 -57.87 26.73 21.23
N PHE A 157 -58.67 26.95 20.18
CA PHE A 157 -58.56 28.07 19.25
C PHE A 157 -59.84 28.92 19.26
N TYR A 158 -59.80 30.09 18.64
CA TYR A 158 -60.98 30.96 18.49
C TYR A 158 -61.69 30.67 17.17
N ASN A 159 -62.97 30.34 17.25
CA ASN A 159 -63.87 30.30 16.10
C ASN A 159 -64.45 31.68 15.84
N MET A 160 -64.42 32.11 14.58
CA MET A 160 -64.92 33.43 14.21
C MET A 160 -66.46 33.40 14.07
N ILE A 161 -67.11 34.47 14.52
CA ILE A 161 -68.54 34.71 14.37
C ILE A 161 -68.71 35.78 13.28
N PHE A 162 -69.56 35.49 12.30
CA PHE A 162 -69.76 36.32 11.12
C PHE A 162 -71.14 36.99 11.15
N ASP A 163 -71.26 38.20 10.63
CA ASP A 163 -72.56 38.81 10.31
C ASP A 163 -73.16 38.22 9.03
N THR A 164 -74.37 38.66 8.67
CA THR A 164 -75.07 38.19 7.45
C THR A 164 -74.40 38.61 6.14
N LEU A 165 -73.33 39.42 6.19
CA LEU A 165 -72.55 39.89 5.04
C LEU A 165 -71.17 39.22 4.99
N GLY A 166 -70.84 38.32 5.92
CA GLY A 166 -69.56 37.62 6.00
C GLY A 166 -68.44 38.40 6.69
N ASN A 167 -68.74 39.51 7.38
CA ASN A 167 -67.74 40.21 8.18
C ASN A 167 -67.60 39.54 9.56
N ILE A 168 -66.36 39.40 10.04
CA ILE A 168 -66.10 38.92 11.40
C ILE A 168 -66.55 39.98 12.39
N ILE A 169 -67.48 39.63 13.27
CA ILE A 169 -68.04 40.53 14.28
C ILE A 169 -67.62 40.17 15.71
N ASP A 170 -67.26 38.91 15.95
CA ASP A 170 -66.80 38.42 17.24
C ASP A 170 -66.05 37.09 17.07
N SER A 171 -65.59 36.51 18.17
CA SER A 171 -65.04 35.16 18.20
C SER A 171 -65.45 34.42 19.47
N ILE A 172 -65.60 33.10 19.37
CA ILE A 172 -65.87 32.22 20.50
C ILE A 172 -64.68 31.28 20.72
N TYR A 173 -64.17 31.23 21.94
CA TYR A 173 -63.10 30.30 22.28
C TYR A 173 -63.63 28.87 22.35
N VAL A 174 -63.06 27.99 21.53
CA VAL A 174 -63.40 26.57 21.50
C VAL A 174 -62.61 25.84 22.57
N LEU A 175 -63.27 25.56 23.70
CA LEU A 175 -62.65 24.84 24.81
C LEU A 175 -62.29 23.40 24.41
N PRO A 176 -61.08 22.91 24.76
CA PRO A 176 -60.72 21.52 24.56
C PRO A 176 -61.42 20.61 25.57
N ASN A 177 -61.74 19.38 25.14
CA ASN A 177 -62.19 18.32 26.05
C ASN A 177 -61.01 17.74 26.83
N ASN A 178 -59.84 17.67 26.19
CA ASN A 178 -58.62 17.10 26.76
C ASN A 178 -57.43 18.04 26.53
N ILE A 179 -56.55 18.10 27.53
CA ILE A 179 -55.25 18.76 27.44
C ILE A 179 -54.22 17.74 27.90
N MET A 180 -53.27 17.41 27.04
CA MET A 180 -52.10 16.61 27.40
C MET A 180 -50.89 17.52 27.54
N MET A 181 -50.20 17.40 28.68
CA MET A 181 -48.94 18.09 28.95
C MET A 181 -47.81 17.10 28.75
N ASN A 182 -46.78 17.50 28.02
CA ASN A 182 -45.65 16.63 27.75
C ASN A 182 -44.77 16.54 29.00
N SER A 183 -44.29 15.35 29.28
CA SER A 183 -43.27 15.08 30.29
C SER A 183 -42.23 14.18 29.66
N TYR A 184 -41.08 14.01 30.31
CA TYR A 184 -39.98 13.26 29.75
C TYR A 184 -39.59 12.10 30.66
N TYR A 185 -39.29 10.96 30.04
CA TYR A 185 -38.55 9.89 30.71
C TYR A 185 -37.07 10.05 30.42
N ASN A 186 -36.29 9.98 31.49
CA ASN A 186 -34.83 9.91 31.41
C ASN A 186 -34.41 8.46 31.28
N TRP A 187 -33.49 8.18 30.37
CA TRP A 187 -32.91 6.85 30.18
C TRP A 187 -31.43 6.98 29.79
N TYR A 188 -30.69 5.89 29.91
CA TYR A 188 -29.27 5.86 29.61
C TYR A 188 -29.03 5.10 28.33
N GLN A 189 -28.43 5.75 27.34
CA GLN A 189 -27.88 5.05 26.18
C GLN A 189 -26.53 4.49 26.57
N ILE A 190 -26.46 3.16 26.70
CA ILE A 190 -25.28 2.41 27.11
C ILE A 190 -24.45 2.02 25.88
N PHE A 191 -23.13 2.20 25.94
CA PHE A 191 -22.21 1.85 24.86
C PHE A 191 -20.83 1.42 25.39
N ASP A 192 -20.12 0.60 24.61
CA ASP A 192 -18.75 0.19 24.92
C ASP A 192 -17.79 1.37 24.82
N VAL A 193 -16.85 1.48 25.75
CA VAL A 193 -15.72 2.39 25.62
C VAL A 193 -14.74 1.81 24.60
N ILE A 194 -14.51 2.56 23.52
CA ILE A 194 -13.66 2.16 22.42
C ILE A 194 -12.46 3.09 22.35
N GLU A 195 -11.28 2.50 22.34
CA GLU A 195 -10.01 3.18 22.14
C GLU A 195 -9.45 2.78 20.77
N ASN A 196 -9.17 3.77 19.91
CA ASN A 196 -8.62 3.51 18.58
C ASN A 196 -7.09 3.54 18.65
N TYR A 197 -6.43 2.51 18.12
CA TYR A 197 -4.98 2.47 17.97
C TYR A 197 -4.65 2.45 16.48
N GLU A 198 -3.91 3.46 15.99
CA GLU A 198 -3.44 3.47 14.59
C GLU A 198 -2.39 2.37 14.42
N LEU A 199 -2.63 1.50 13.43
CA LEU A 199 -1.74 0.42 13.02
C LEU A 199 -0.89 0.82 11.80
N ALA A 200 -1.45 1.63 10.91
CA ALA A 200 -0.81 2.03 9.65
C ALA A 200 -1.37 3.35 9.15
N ARG A 201 -0.53 4.13 8.45
CA ARG A 201 -0.92 5.34 7.72
C ARG A 201 -0.26 5.36 6.34
N VAL A 202 -1.07 5.56 5.31
CA VAL A 202 -0.61 5.74 3.92
C VAL A 202 -1.29 6.97 3.35
N ILE A 203 -0.55 7.79 2.62
CA ILE A 203 -1.15 8.84 1.81
C ILE A 203 -1.43 8.26 0.43
N THR A 204 -2.64 8.40 -0.09
CA THR A 204 -2.95 7.88 -1.43
C THR A 204 -2.10 8.60 -2.48
N PRO A 205 -1.73 7.94 -3.59
CA PRO A 205 -1.05 8.61 -4.69
C PRO A 205 -2.00 9.57 -5.41
N TYR A 206 -1.47 10.42 -6.30
CA TYR A 206 -2.28 11.12 -7.28
C TYR A 206 -2.70 10.15 -8.39
N GLY A 207 -4.00 9.85 -8.47
CA GLY A 207 -4.52 8.75 -9.28
C GLY A 207 -4.68 8.98 -10.78
N SER A 208 -4.49 10.20 -11.27
CA SER A 208 -4.82 10.58 -12.66
C SER A 208 -3.99 9.85 -13.73
N MET A 209 -2.83 9.32 -13.36
CA MET A 209 -1.94 8.54 -14.24
C MET A 209 -1.96 7.03 -13.96
N LEU A 210 -2.76 6.58 -12.98
CA LEU A 210 -2.85 5.17 -12.60
C LEU A 210 -3.92 4.45 -13.43
N SER A 211 -3.68 3.17 -13.74
CA SER A 211 -4.68 2.34 -14.41
C SER A 211 -5.79 1.94 -13.43
N ASN A 212 -7.00 1.69 -13.91
CA ASN A 212 -8.13 1.29 -13.04
C ASN A 212 -7.91 -0.05 -12.29
N ASN A 213 -6.97 -0.87 -12.73
CA ASN A 213 -6.58 -2.13 -12.09
C ASN A 213 -5.27 -2.01 -11.29
N TRP A 214 -4.80 -0.78 -11.05
CA TRP A 214 -3.61 -0.53 -10.25
C TRP A 214 -3.86 -0.95 -8.79
N GLU A 215 -2.86 -1.62 -8.23
CA GLU A 215 -2.77 -1.99 -6.82
C GLU A 215 -1.31 -1.80 -6.36
N PHE A 216 -1.12 -1.47 -5.09
CA PHE A 216 0.18 -1.35 -4.45
C PHE A 216 0.09 -1.75 -2.99
N THR A 217 1.01 -2.59 -2.53
CA THR A 217 1.02 -3.14 -1.16
C THR A 217 2.13 -2.53 -0.32
N SER A 218 1.74 -1.86 0.77
CA SER A 218 2.63 -1.45 1.85
C SER A 218 2.56 -2.45 2.99
N ILE A 219 3.71 -2.85 3.54
CA ILE A 219 3.76 -3.82 4.65
C ILE A 219 4.15 -3.11 5.94
N PHE A 220 3.39 -3.32 7.01
CA PHE A 220 3.64 -2.73 8.33
C PHE A 220 3.94 -3.82 9.35
N ASP A 221 5.03 -3.68 10.11
CA ASP A 221 5.29 -4.52 11.29
C ASP A 221 4.46 -3.98 12.47
N ILE A 222 3.38 -4.68 12.78
CA ILE A 222 2.42 -4.33 13.85
C ILE A 222 2.50 -5.32 15.01
N THR A 223 3.64 -6.02 15.15
CA THR A 223 3.85 -7.06 16.17
C THR A 223 3.56 -6.56 17.59
N ASP A 224 3.94 -5.32 17.90
CA ASP A 224 3.76 -4.77 19.25
C ASP A 224 2.28 -4.56 19.62
N PHE A 225 1.35 -4.63 18.66
CA PHE A 225 -0.10 -4.59 18.91
C PHE A 225 -0.71 -5.97 19.19
N ALA A 226 0.09 -7.05 19.23
CA ALA A 226 -0.39 -8.41 19.50
C ALA A 226 -1.39 -8.52 20.68
N PRO A 227 -1.20 -7.83 21.83
CA PRO A 227 -2.14 -7.93 22.96
C PRO A 227 -3.58 -7.52 22.65
N ILE A 228 -3.78 -6.66 21.65
CA ILE A 228 -5.08 -6.11 21.22
C ILE A 228 -5.54 -6.61 19.84
N LEU A 229 -4.74 -7.45 19.18
CA LEU A 229 -5.03 -8.07 17.87
C LEU A 229 -5.33 -9.57 18.03
N LYS A 230 -6.39 -9.88 18.79
CA LYS A 230 -6.78 -11.25 19.11
C LYS A 230 -8.29 -11.44 19.08
N ASP A 231 -8.72 -12.65 18.71
CA ASP A 231 -10.14 -13.02 18.58
C ASP A 231 -10.89 -12.04 17.66
N SER A 232 -12.09 -11.60 18.05
CA SER A 232 -12.93 -10.75 17.23
C SER A 232 -12.54 -9.29 17.42
N VAL A 233 -12.00 -8.68 16.37
CA VAL A 233 -11.62 -7.27 16.35
C VAL A 233 -12.38 -6.52 15.27
N GLU A 234 -12.63 -5.25 15.52
CA GLU A 234 -13.17 -4.33 14.53
C GLU A 234 -12.02 -3.48 14.00
N ILE A 235 -11.74 -3.61 12.71
CA ILE A 235 -10.72 -2.83 12.00
C ILE A 235 -11.42 -1.72 11.23
N ARG A 236 -10.82 -0.53 11.28
CA ARG A 236 -11.30 0.66 10.59
C ARG A 236 -10.29 1.08 9.55
N CYS A 237 -10.77 1.24 8.32
CA CYS A 237 -10.12 2.07 7.31
C CYS A 237 -10.72 3.48 7.38
N HIS A 238 -9.96 4.46 7.87
CA HIS A 238 -10.34 5.87 7.77
C HIS A 238 -9.82 6.44 6.44
N TYR A 239 -10.68 7.15 5.72
CA TYR A 239 -10.33 7.87 4.50
C TYR A 239 -10.68 9.35 4.65
N SER A 240 -9.68 10.21 4.50
CA SER A 240 -9.85 11.66 4.62
C SER A 240 -10.15 12.35 3.29
N GLY A 241 -10.56 11.62 2.25
CA GLY A 241 -10.81 12.15 0.91
C GLY A 241 -12.25 12.58 0.65
N TRP A 242 -12.42 13.60 -0.19
CA TRP A 242 -13.73 14.16 -0.57
C TRP A 242 -14.14 13.80 -2.00
N SER A 243 -13.47 12.81 -2.58
CA SER A 243 -13.82 12.20 -3.86
C SER A 243 -13.62 10.68 -3.77
N SER A 244 -14.38 9.96 -4.59
CA SER A 244 -14.18 8.53 -4.76
C SER A 244 -12.86 8.28 -5.46
N GLY A 245 -12.13 7.24 -5.04
CA GLY A 245 -10.86 6.94 -5.69
C GLY A 245 -10.16 5.67 -5.31
N PHE A 246 -10.18 5.28 -4.04
CA PHE A 246 -9.30 4.20 -3.61
C PHE A 246 -10.07 3.07 -2.93
N SER A 247 -9.49 1.87 -2.98
CA SER A 247 -9.98 0.71 -2.24
C SER A 247 -8.88 0.20 -1.32
N ALA A 248 -9.29 -0.45 -0.23
CA ALA A 248 -8.39 -1.06 0.74
C ALA A 248 -8.63 -2.56 0.86
N THR A 249 -7.55 -3.34 0.75
CA THR A 249 -7.50 -4.74 1.16
C THR A 249 -6.49 -4.87 2.28
N LEU A 250 -6.90 -5.47 3.40
CA LEU A 250 -6.08 -5.62 4.59
C LEU A 250 -5.91 -7.10 4.95
N ASP A 251 -4.70 -7.62 4.74
CA ASP A 251 -4.30 -8.97 5.13
C ASP A 251 -3.38 -8.92 6.36
N PHE A 252 -3.78 -9.58 7.43
CA PHE A 252 -3.01 -9.70 8.67
C PHE A 252 -2.28 -11.04 8.67
N GLU A 253 -0.95 -11.02 8.64
CA GLU A 253 -0.09 -12.19 8.65
C GLU A 253 0.52 -12.40 10.04
N PHE A 254 0.14 -13.48 10.70
CA PHE A 254 0.62 -13.90 12.01
C PHE A 254 1.65 -15.01 11.86
N ILE A 255 2.89 -14.74 12.25
CA ILE A 255 3.99 -15.71 12.21
C ILE A 255 4.27 -16.17 13.65
N LYS A 256 3.95 -17.44 13.94
CA LYS A 256 4.13 -18.03 15.27
C LYS A 256 5.58 -18.00 15.68
N GLY A 257 5.83 -17.68 16.95
CA GLY A 257 7.18 -17.59 17.48
C GLY A 257 7.24 -16.66 18.69
N THR A 258 8.44 -16.37 19.15
CA THR A 258 8.64 -15.51 20.32
C THR A 258 9.18 -14.15 19.87
N PRO A 259 8.53 -13.02 20.22
CA PRO A 259 8.99 -11.68 19.88
C PRO A 259 10.31 -11.35 20.61
N PRO A 260 11.05 -10.27 20.25
CA PRO A 260 12.32 -9.96 20.91
C PRO A 260 12.13 -9.56 22.38
N ARG A 261 10.94 -9.10 22.74
CA ARG A 261 10.48 -8.80 24.10
C ARG A 261 8.95 -8.81 24.12
N ASP A 262 8.37 -9.22 25.25
CA ASP A 262 6.92 -9.29 25.39
C ASP A 262 6.31 -7.90 25.64
N VAL A 263 5.16 -7.60 25.03
CA VAL A 263 4.41 -6.37 25.30
C VAL A 263 3.57 -6.56 26.56
N ILE A 264 3.82 -5.74 27.57
CA ILE A 264 3.09 -5.73 28.85
C ILE A 264 1.86 -4.85 28.77
N GLN A 265 1.99 -3.67 28.15
CA GLN A 265 0.89 -2.73 28.01
C GLN A 265 1.13 -1.78 26.83
N ILE A 266 0.02 -1.34 26.24
CA ILE A 266 -0.04 -0.28 25.24
C ILE A 266 -0.94 0.82 25.80
N ASN A 267 -0.57 2.07 25.58
CA ASN A 267 -1.38 3.24 25.93
C ASN A 267 -1.30 4.26 24.79
N ASN A 268 -2.42 4.85 24.36
CA ASN A 268 -2.34 6.07 23.57
C ASN A 268 -1.86 7.23 24.46
N VAL A 269 -0.94 8.02 23.92
CA VAL A 269 -0.51 9.31 24.49
C VAL A 269 -1.28 10.43 23.79
N TYR A 270 -1.23 10.46 22.46
CA TYR A 270 -1.95 11.43 21.62
C TYR A 270 -2.56 10.71 20.42
N ASN A 271 -3.81 11.04 20.09
CA ASN A 271 -4.51 10.48 18.94
C ASN A 271 -5.45 11.55 18.37
N GLY A 272 -5.05 12.18 17.26
CA GLY A 272 -5.92 13.13 16.57
C GLY A 272 -5.24 14.04 15.54
N GLY A 273 -6.07 14.85 14.90
CA GLY A 273 -5.66 15.98 14.08
C GLY A 273 -5.71 17.27 14.88
N TYR A 274 -4.61 18.03 14.89
CA TYR A 274 -4.47 19.23 15.70
C TYR A 274 -4.08 20.42 14.83
N SER A 275 -4.87 21.49 14.87
CA SER A 275 -4.52 22.78 14.25
C SER A 275 -3.40 23.46 15.05
N TYR A 276 -2.39 23.95 14.33
CA TYR A 276 -1.28 24.71 14.90
C TYR A 276 -1.57 26.22 14.75
N VAL A 277 -2.22 26.80 15.75
CA VAL A 277 -2.50 28.26 15.76
C VAL A 277 -1.25 29.04 16.17
N SER A 278 -0.56 28.57 17.19
CA SER A 278 0.75 29.07 17.64
C SER A 278 1.44 27.97 18.44
N SER A 279 2.77 28.06 18.61
CA SER A 279 3.49 27.10 19.48
C SER A 279 2.87 27.05 20.88
N SER A 280 2.53 28.20 21.47
CA SER A 280 1.94 28.24 22.81
C SER A 280 0.56 27.56 22.89
N ASP A 281 -0.29 27.68 21.87
CA ASP A 281 -1.56 26.96 21.83
C ASP A 281 -1.36 25.45 21.63
N PHE A 282 -0.42 25.08 20.76
CA PHE A 282 -0.14 23.69 20.43
C PHE A 282 0.34 22.92 21.68
N GLU A 283 1.31 23.47 22.40
CA GLU A 283 1.87 22.80 23.59
C GLU A 283 0.92 22.85 24.80
N ASN A 284 0.20 23.97 25.02
CA ASN A 284 -0.61 24.11 26.23
C ASN A 284 -2.03 23.54 26.10
N ASN A 285 -2.54 23.36 24.88
CA ASN A 285 -3.94 22.96 24.65
C ASN A 285 -4.13 21.77 23.70
N LYS A 286 -3.13 21.39 22.89
CA LYS A 286 -3.26 20.28 21.92
C LYS A 286 -2.47 19.05 22.37
N LEU A 287 -1.15 19.19 22.51
CA LEU A 287 -0.24 18.14 22.95
C LEU A 287 0.15 18.34 24.42
N THR A 288 -0.85 18.37 25.31
CA THR A 288 -0.60 18.57 26.74
C THR A 288 0.15 17.37 27.33
N PRO A 289 1.06 17.55 28.32
CA PRO A 289 1.75 16.45 28.96
C PRO A 289 0.79 15.38 29.52
N GLN A 290 1.07 14.10 29.26
CA GLN A 290 0.25 12.98 29.70
C GLN A 290 0.97 12.17 30.76
N ASN A 291 0.36 12.00 31.94
CA ASN A 291 0.89 11.14 32.99
C ASN A 291 0.36 9.72 32.83
N ILE A 292 1.25 8.77 32.51
CA ILE A 292 0.88 7.37 32.25
C ILE A 292 1.56 6.45 33.27
N HIS A 293 0.80 5.54 33.83
CA HIS A 293 1.30 4.57 34.81
C HIS A 293 2.16 3.49 34.14
N ILE A 294 3.38 3.30 34.65
CA ILE A 294 4.28 2.24 34.23
C ILE A 294 4.05 1.01 35.10
N LYS A 295 3.65 -0.11 34.50
CA LYS A 295 3.36 -1.35 35.22
C LYS A 295 4.59 -1.84 35.96
N GLN A 296 4.39 -2.39 37.16
CA GLN A 296 5.45 -2.88 38.03
C GLN A 296 6.35 -3.96 37.38
N ASN A 297 5.80 -4.75 36.45
CA ASN A 297 6.51 -5.80 35.72
C ASN A 297 7.16 -5.32 34.42
N SER A 298 6.95 -4.08 34.00
CA SER A 298 7.65 -3.48 32.85
C SER A 298 9.14 -3.36 33.14
N LYS A 299 9.96 -3.64 32.13
CA LYS A 299 11.44 -3.61 32.17
C LYS A 299 12.04 -2.74 31.07
N ALA A 300 11.26 -2.47 30.03
CA ALA A 300 11.60 -1.56 28.96
C ALA A 300 10.35 -0.78 28.52
N ALA A 301 10.56 0.33 27.82
CA ALA A 301 9.48 1.11 27.23
C ALA A 301 9.95 1.87 25.99
N MET A 302 9.04 2.04 25.04
CA MET A 302 9.27 2.78 23.81
C MET A 302 8.04 3.64 23.50
N VAL A 303 8.28 4.89 23.10
CA VAL A 303 7.24 5.74 22.52
C VAL A 303 7.31 5.60 21.01
N LYS A 304 6.21 5.21 20.36
CA LYS A 304 6.11 5.22 18.90
C LYS A 304 5.27 6.41 18.46
N MET A 305 5.75 7.15 17.47
CA MET A 305 5.06 8.35 16.98
C MET A 305 5.06 8.45 15.46
N THR A 306 3.86 8.62 14.90
CA THR A 306 3.60 8.98 13.51
C THR A 306 2.96 10.38 13.48
N ALA A 307 3.71 11.37 13.01
CA ALA A 307 3.21 12.73 12.81
C ALA A 307 3.31 13.12 11.33
N THR A 308 2.26 13.71 10.77
CA THR A 308 2.26 14.22 9.38
C THR A 308 1.73 15.64 9.36
N GLY A 309 2.45 16.57 8.73
CA GLY A 309 2.03 17.96 8.57
C GLY A 309 1.09 18.15 7.37
N HIS A 310 0.04 18.96 7.52
CA HIS A 310 -1.03 19.16 6.54
C HIS A 310 -1.45 20.62 6.41
N GLY A 311 -1.86 21.00 5.20
CA GLY A 311 -2.19 22.36 4.81
C GLY A 311 -0.94 23.19 4.54
N PHE A 312 -1.08 24.28 3.80
CA PHE A 312 0.04 25.18 3.53
C PHE A 312 -0.39 26.65 3.63
N ASP A 313 0.43 27.45 4.32
CA ASP A 313 0.38 28.90 4.25
C ASP A 313 1.51 29.43 3.35
N ASN A 314 1.29 30.52 2.61
CA ASN A 314 2.31 31.05 1.69
C ASN A 314 3.49 31.76 2.39
N SER A 315 3.44 31.96 3.71
CA SER A 315 4.50 32.67 4.44
C SER A 315 5.61 31.75 4.94
N GLN A 316 5.25 30.50 5.26
CA GLN A 316 6.15 29.51 5.85
C GLN A 316 6.07 28.14 5.19
N TYR A 317 5.15 27.95 4.24
CA TYR A 317 4.81 26.66 3.64
C TYR A 317 4.41 25.60 4.67
N ALA A 318 3.94 26.04 5.86
CA ALA A 318 3.59 25.15 6.95
C ALA A 318 2.15 24.66 6.83
N ALA A 319 1.83 23.43 7.20
CA ALA A 319 2.70 22.41 7.79
C ALA A 319 3.21 21.37 6.80
N GLU A 320 2.60 21.28 5.60
CA GLU A 320 2.88 20.23 4.63
C GLU A 320 4.32 20.27 4.10
N PHE A 321 4.83 21.45 3.74
CA PHE A 321 6.15 21.63 3.13
C PHE A 321 7.15 22.31 4.07
N LYS A 322 6.88 22.31 5.39
CA LYS A 322 7.78 22.88 6.38
C LYS A 322 8.45 21.76 7.19
N PRO A 323 9.77 21.53 7.03
CA PRO A 323 10.48 20.62 7.90
C PRO A 323 10.54 21.18 9.32
N ILE A 324 10.20 20.35 10.29
CA ILE A 324 10.29 20.66 11.72
C ILE A 324 10.87 19.49 12.48
N ASN A 325 11.46 19.78 13.64
CA ASN A 325 11.72 18.76 14.65
C ASN A 325 10.54 18.66 15.63
N TYR A 326 10.34 17.50 16.22
CA TYR A 326 9.64 17.35 17.49
C TYR A 326 10.59 16.81 18.56
N TYR A 327 10.25 17.04 19.82
CA TYR A 327 11.08 16.74 20.99
C TYR A 327 10.28 15.89 21.98
N LEU A 328 10.76 14.68 22.27
CA LEU A 328 10.17 13.83 23.31
C LEU A 328 10.80 14.16 24.66
N LYS A 329 9.95 14.45 25.64
CA LYS A 329 10.33 14.71 27.03
C LYS A 329 9.69 13.69 27.96
N ILE A 330 10.48 13.17 28.89
CA ILE A 330 10.05 12.27 29.97
C ILE A 330 10.31 12.98 31.29
N ASP A 331 9.26 13.18 32.09
CA ASP A 331 9.32 13.93 33.37
C ASP A 331 10.03 15.29 33.22
N GLY A 332 9.68 16.03 32.17
CA GLY A 332 10.26 17.33 31.81
C GLY A 332 11.66 17.30 31.19
N VAL A 333 12.35 16.15 31.13
CA VAL A 333 13.68 16.01 30.53
C VAL A 333 13.56 15.62 29.05
N GLN A 334 14.12 16.41 28.14
CA GLN A 334 14.19 16.05 26.71
C GLN A 334 15.14 14.86 26.51
N THR A 335 14.60 13.77 25.99
CA THR A 335 15.31 12.51 25.77
C THR A 335 15.64 12.29 24.29
N HIS A 336 14.75 12.71 23.38
CA HIS A 336 14.91 12.52 21.93
C HIS A 336 14.54 13.80 21.16
N THR A 337 15.15 13.92 19.98
CA THR A 337 14.80 14.91 18.95
C THR A 337 14.59 14.15 17.65
N GLN A 338 13.44 14.33 17.01
CA GLN A 338 13.13 13.69 15.73
C GLN A 338 12.89 14.74 14.66
N TYR A 339 13.54 14.56 13.52
CA TYR A 339 13.29 15.34 12.31
C TYR A 339 12.07 14.76 11.58
N ASN A 340 11.02 15.57 11.40
CA ASN A 340 9.73 15.14 10.84
C ASN A 340 9.60 15.60 9.38
N TRP A 341 10.35 14.94 8.50
CA TRP A 341 10.45 15.27 7.08
C TRP A 341 10.75 14.01 6.27
N ASP A 342 10.07 13.84 5.15
CA ASP A 342 10.40 12.83 4.14
C ASP A 342 11.02 13.55 2.95
N SER A 343 12.30 13.24 2.69
CA SER A 343 13.09 13.85 1.62
C SER A 343 13.28 12.93 0.41
N LYS A 344 12.42 11.92 0.26
CA LYS A 344 12.56 10.86 -0.74
C LYS A 344 11.34 10.79 -1.65
N CYS A 345 10.61 11.89 -1.78
CA CYS A 345 9.39 11.89 -2.58
C CYS A 345 9.69 11.69 -4.08
N GLY A 346 10.82 12.14 -4.60
CA GLY A 346 11.24 11.84 -5.97
C GLY A 346 11.70 10.38 -6.19
N GLU A 347 11.95 9.60 -5.13
CA GLU A 347 12.27 8.17 -5.17
C GLU A 347 11.03 7.26 -5.04
N ASN A 348 9.82 7.82 -5.11
CA ASN A 348 8.58 7.08 -4.88
C ASN A 348 8.42 5.86 -5.79
N PRO A 349 8.14 4.65 -5.26
CA PRO A 349 7.94 3.46 -6.07
C PRO A 349 6.70 3.52 -6.97
N ILE A 350 5.72 4.36 -6.64
CA ILE A 350 4.56 4.63 -7.48
C ILE A 350 4.90 5.84 -8.35
N TYR A 351 5.32 5.60 -9.59
CA TYR A 351 5.63 6.65 -10.55
C TYR A 351 5.30 6.21 -12.00
N PRO A 352 4.97 7.15 -12.89
CA PRO A 352 4.70 8.54 -12.61
C PRO A 352 3.38 8.69 -11.86
N GLN A 353 3.21 9.78 -11.12
CA GLN A 353 1.90 10.16 -10.58
C GLN A 353 1.44 11.46 -11.19
N GLY A 354 0.15 11.75 -11.08
CA GLY A 354 -0.31 13.12 -11.24
C GLY A 354 0.24 14.04 -10.13
N GLY A 355 -0.12 15.32 -10.18
CA GLY A 355 0.08 16.24 -9.06
C GLY A 355 1.54 16.40 -8.64
N THR A 356 1.77 17.00 -7.47
CA THR A 356 3.12 17.41 -7.03
C THR A 356 3.83 16.32 -6.23
N TRP A 357 3.81 15.08 -6.72
CA TRP A 357 4.26 13.89 -6.00
C TRP A 357 5.74 13.88 -5.61
N ILE A 358 6.59 14.62 -6.34
CA ILE A 358 8.02 14.75 -6.08
C ILE A 358 8.36 15.70 -4.93
N LEU A 359 7.44 16.56 -4.50
CA LEU A 359 7.74 17.55 -3.48
C LEU A 359 7.83 16.89 -2.10
N ASP A 360 8.97 17.08 -1.44
CA ASP A 360 9.21 16.64 -0.08
C ASP A 360 8.25 17.29 0.92
N ARG A 361 7.82 16.50 1.92
CA ARG A 361 6.77 16.90 2.87
C ARG A 361 7.06 16.43 4.28
N ALA A 362 6.31 16.96 5.23
CA ALA A 362 6.46 16.70 6.66
C ALA A 362 6.07 15.26 7.05
N ASN A 363 7.00 14.32 6.81
CA ASN A 363 6.97 12.88 7.12
C ASN A 363 5.95 12.05 6.32
N TRP A 364 5.75 12.40 5.05
CA TRP A 364 4.98 11.60 4.12
C TRP A 364 5.31 11.96 2.67
N CYS A 365 5.04 11.07 1.73
CA CYS A 365 4.95 11.38 0.30
C CYS A 365 3.65 10.83 -0.27
N PRO A 366 3.07 11.47 -1.31
CA PRO A 366 1.87 10.95 -1.99
C PRO A 366 2.11 9.52 -2.50
N GLY A 367 1.29 8.55 -2.08
CA GLY A 367 1.41 7.15 -2.46
C GLY A 367 2.23 6.27 -1.50
N THR A 368 2.94 6.83 -0.53
CA THR A 368 3.76 6.05 0.41
C THR A 368 3.19 6.06 1.82
N ARG A 369 3.68 5.13 2.64
CA ARG A 369 3.42 5.13 4.08
C ARG A 369 4.12 6.32 4.76
N ALA A 370 3.48 6.86 5.79
CA ALA A 370 4.16 7.78 6.72
C ALA A 370 5.07 6.97 7.66
N GLU A 371 6.21 7.52 8.05
CA GLU A 371 7.14 6.82 8.95
C GLU A 371 6.68 6.91 10.40
N THR A 372 6.75 5.78 11.11
CA THR A 372 6.56 5.70 12.57
C THR A 372 7.91 5.61 13.25
N TYR A 373 8.29 6.66 13.99
CA TYR A 373 9.55 6.69 14.72
C TYR A 373 9.37 6.07 16.11
N GLY A 374 10.26 5.14 16.46
CA GLY A 374 10.34 4.54 17.79
C GLY A 374 11.45 5.18 18.64
N HIS A 375 11.10 5.59 19.87
CA HIS A 375 12.00 6.25 20.81
C HIS A 375 12.14 5.39 22.08
N GLU A 376 13.29 4.75 22.26
CA GLU A 376 13.59 3.91 23.43
C GLU A 376 13.75 4.78 24.69
N ILE A 377 12.82 4.66 25.63
CA ILE A 377 12.82 5.44 26.87
C ILE A 377 13.09 4.58 28.11
N THR A 378 13.59 3.36 27.91
CA THR A 378 13.80 2.36 28.97
C THR A 378 14.57 2.91 30.19
N THR A 379 15.58 3.77 29.97
CA THR A 379 16.38 4.36 31.06
C THR A 379 15.69 5.48 31.83
N TYR A 380 14.51 5.91 31.39
CA TYR A 380 13.76 7.05 31.94
C TYR A 380 12.46 6.65 32.65
N ILE A 381 12.09 5.37 32.64
CA ILE A 381 10.87 4.88 33.30
C ILE A 381 11.15 4.30 34.68
N ASN A 382 10.18 4.46 35.59
CA ASN A 382 10.20 3.86 36.93
C ASN A 382 9.03 2.88 37.09
N PRO A 383 9.25 1.56 36.96
CA PRO A 383 8.17 0.57 37.10
C PRO A 383 7.46 0.66 38.45
N GLY A 384 6.13 0.79 38.40
CA GLY A 384 5.26 0.95 39.57
C GLY A 384 4.85 2.41 39.86
N ASP A 385 5.44 3.39 39.16
CA ASP A 385 5.08 4.80 39.27
C ASP A 385 4.42 5.31 37.98
N SER A 386 4.03 6.59 37.94
CA SER A 386 3.64 7.29 36.72
C SER A 386 4.84 8.02 36.11
N SER A 387 4.89 8.08 34.78
CA SER A 387 5.81 8.91 34.03
C SER A 387 5.03 9.90 33.18
N GLU A 388 5.47 11.15 33.18
CA GLU A 388 4.97 12.18 32.28
C GLU A 388 5.60 11.99 30.90
N ILE A 389 4.78 11.83 29.88
CA ILE A 389 5.19 11.82 28.47
C ILE A 389 4.69 13.11 27.84
N ASN A 390 5.62 13.87 27.27
CA ASN A 390 5.32 15.12 26.61
C ASN A 390 6.04 15.21 25.26
N ILE A 391 5.35 15.72 24.24
CA ILE A 391 5.92 15.95 22.90
C ILE A 391 5.78 17.44 22.58
N ASP A 392 6.91 18.11 22.39
CA ASP A 392 6.94 19.51 21.96
C ASP A 392 7.33 19.61 20.48
N PHE A 393 6.72 20.54 19.74
CA PHE A 393 7.08 20.80 18.35
C PHE A 393 8.05 22.00 18.27
N GLN A 394 8.96 21.96 17.29
CA GLN A 394 9.83 23.10 17.00
C GLN A 394 8.98 24.35 16.74
N PRO A 395 9.16 25.44 17.51
CA PRO A 395 8.28 26.58 17.43
C PRO A 395 8.48 27.33 16.12
N TYR A 396 7.37 27.68 15.48
CA TYR A 396 7.32 28.66 14.38
C TYR A 396 6.08 29.55 14.45
N THR A 397 6.13 30.67 13.73
CA THR A 397 5.03 31.61 13.53
C THR A 397 4.62 31.61 12.06
N TRP A 398 3.33 31.72 11.76
CA TRP A 398 2.80 31.75 10.40
C TRP A 398 1.76 32.87 10.26
N ASN A 399 1.54 33.37 9.04
CA ASN A 399 0.45 34.31 8.74
C ASN A 399 -0.22 33.97 7.40
N GLY A 400 -1.37 33.28 7.47
CA GLY A 400 -2.09 32.85 6.26
C GLY A 400 -3.59 32.66 6.49
N THR A 401 -4.27 32.18 5.46
CA THR A 401 -5.71 31.90 5.48
C THR A 401 -6.04 30.45 5.80
N GLN A 402 -5.07 29.53 5.61
CA GLN A 402 -5.19 28.12 5.98
C GLN A 402 -4.33 27.87 7.21
N THR A 403 -4.94 27.45 8.32
CA THR A 403 -4.21 27.11 9.54
C THR A 403 -3.42 25.81 9.33
N PRO A 404 -2.10 25.80 9.56
CA PRO A 404 -1.31 24.58 9.54
C PRO A 404 -1.86 23.55 10.51
N SER A 405 -1.73 22.27 10.22
CA SER A 405 -2.23 21.21 11.09
C SER A 405 -1.32 19.99 11.06
N TYR A 406 -1.39 19.18 12.12
CA TYR A 406 -0.66 17.92 12.22
C TYR A 406 -1.61 16.79 12.62
N ILE A 407 -1.53 15.67 11.92
CA ILE A 407 -2.16 14.42 12.35
C ILE A 407 -1.13 13.65 13.15
N VAL A 408 -1.38 13.48 14.45
CA VAL A 408 -0.46 12.90 15.42
C VAL A 408 -1.06 11.63 16.01
N GLN A 409 -0.27 10.56 15.95
CA GLN A 409 -0.53 9.31 16.65
C GLN A 409 0.72 8.98 17.45
N CYS A 410 0.59 8.94 18.76
CA CYS A 410 1.67 8.74 19.70
C CYS A 410 1.23 7.71 20.74
N GLN A 411 1.98 6.62 20.86
CA GLN A 411 1.63 5.47 21.69
C GLN A 411 2.82 5.08 22.56
N LEU A 412 2.56 4.79 23.83
CA LEU A 412 3.53 4.21 24.74
C LEU A 412 3.36 2.69 24.74
N PHE A 413 4.44 1.98 24.48
CA PHE A 413 4.54 0.55 24.65
C PHE A 413 5.45 0.25 25.84
N GLN A 414 4.97 -0.60 26.74
CA GLN A 414 5.73 -1.10 27.87
C GLN A 414 6.04 -2.57 27.65
N TYR A 415 7.26 -2.99 27.92
CA TYR A 415 7.77 -4.32 27.59
C TYR A 415 8.37 -5.03 28.79
N GLY A 416 8.42 -6.37 28.70
CA GLY A 416 9.20 -7.23 29.56
C GLY A 416 10.71 -7.14 29.28
N ASN A 417 11.48 -8.08 29.83
CA ASN A 417 12.89 -8.22 29.47
C ASN A 417 13.03 -8.68 28.01
N PRO A 418 14.21 -8.48 27.39
CA PRO A 418 14.56 -9.19 26.17
C PRO A 418 14.40 -10.70 26.35
N ASN A 419 13.81 -11.36 25.35
CA ASN A 419 13.57 -12.80 25.36
C ASN A 419 14.82 -13.61 24.96
N PHE A 420 15.81 -12.95 24.34
CA PHE A 420 17.03 -13.56 23.83
C PHE A 420 18.27 -12.75 24.23
N ILE A 421 19.42 -13.42 24.33
CA ILE A 421 20.70 -12.80 24.65
C ILE A 421 21.51 -12.61 23.37
N ASN A 422 21.67 -13.66 22.58
CA ASN A 422 22.48 -13.69 21.36
C ASN A 422 21.63 -14.20 20.18
N SER A 423 20.88 -13.31 19.55
CA SER A 423 20.01 -13.63 18.43
C SER A 423 20.01 -12.52 17.39
N VAL A 424 19.85 -12.88 16.12
CA VAL A 424 19.75 -11.95 14.99
C VAL A 424 18.54 -12.32 14.14
N GLU A 425 17.94 -11.35 13.46
CA GLU A 425 16.89 -11.62 12.48
C GLU A 425 17.15 -10.96 11.13
N ILE A 426 16.56 -11.56 10.10
CA ILE A 426 16.38 -10.90 8.81
C ILE A 426 15.09 -10.11 8.86
N VAL A 427 15.18 -8.78 8.74
CA VAL A 427 14.02 -7.89 8.68
C VAL A 427 13.45 -7.86 7.27
N ASP A 428 14.32 -7.80 6.26
CA ASP A 428 13.89 -7.70 4.85
C ASP A 428 14.96 -8.14 3.85
N VAL A 429 14.52 -8.50 2.64
CA VAL A 429 15.35 -8.59 1.43
C VAL A 429 14.87 -7.49 0.48
N ILE A 430 15.68 -6.43 0.37
CA ILE A 430 15.35 -5.23 -0.42
C ILE A 430 15.56 -5.49 -1.90
N LYS A 431 16.69 -6.10 -2.28
CA LYS A 431 16.95 -6.60 -3.63
C LYS A 431 17.76 -7.89 -3.51
N PRO A 432 17.41 -8.98 -4.21
CA PRO A 432 16.33 -9.11 -5.18
C PRO A 432 14.96 -9.30 -4.50
N SER A 433 13.90 -8.67 -5.01
CA SER A 433 12.56 -8.71 -4.40
C SER A 433 11.44 -8.42 -5.40
N LEU A 434 10.24 -8.97 -5.14
CA LEU A 434 8.98 -8.60 -5.81
C LEU A 434 8.09 -7.69 -4.95
N LYS A 435 8.55 -7.23 -3.78
CA LYS A 435 7.77 -6.31 -2.96
C LYS A 435 7.61 -4.97 -3.69
N ASP A 436 6.40 -4.43 -3.74
CA ASP A 436 6.08 -3.21 -4.46
C ASP A 436 6.92 -2.01 -3.98
N GLU A 437 7.13 -1.90 -2.67
CA GLU A 437 7.98 -0.87 -2.03
C GLU A 437 9.43 -0.88 -2.54
N HIS A 438 9.92 -2.01 -3.04
CA HIS A 438 11.29 -2.18 -3.54
C HIS A 438 11.38 -2.17 -5.08
N SER A 439 10.28 -1.92 -5.78
CA SER A 439 10.18 -2.00 -7.24
C SER A 439 11.20 -1.12 -7.99
N ARG A 440 11.61 0.03 -7.45
CA ARG A 440 12.66 0.89 -8.08
C ARG A 440 14.08 0.35 -7.97
N LYS A 441 14.30 -0.64 -7.10
CA LYS A 441 15.60 -1.28 -6.88
C LYS A 441 15.71 -2.63 -7.58
N ASN A 442 14.64 -3.10 -8.22
CA ASN A 442 14.49 -4.43 -8.80
C ASN A 442 13.99 -4.35 -10.26
N PRO A 443 14.23 -5.37 -11.10
CA PRO A 443 15.08 -6.54 -10.86
C PRO A 443 16.57 -6.19 -10.79
N ILE A 444 17.40 -7.16 -10.36
CA ILE A 444 18.85 -7.00 -10.28
C ILE A 444 19.61 -8.11 -10.99
N CYS A 445 20.82 -7.80 -11.44
CA CYS A 445 21.86 -8.77 -11.82
C CYS A 445 23.16 -8.57 -11.02
N GLY A 446 23.21 -7.56 -10.14
CA GLY A 446 24.36 -7.22 -9.32
C GLY A 446 24.24 -7.70 -7.87
N LYS A 447 24.57 -6.83 -6.92
CA LYS A 447 24.69 -7.15 -5.49
C LYS A 447 23.33 -7.22 -4.77
N PRO A 448 23.03 -8.30 -4.03
CA PRO A 448 21.87 -8.33 -3.12
C PRO A 448 22.01 -7.30 -1.98
N LEU A 449 20.89 -6.82 -1.45
CA LEU A 449 20.81 -5.95 -0.27
C LEU A 449 19.74 -6.50 0.68
N ILE A 450 20.15 -6.77 1.91
CA ILE A 450 19.28 -7.28 2.98
C ILE A 450 19.26 -6.29 4.14
N LYS A 451 18.24 -6.36 4.99
CA LYS A 451 18.19 -5.65 6.27
C LYS A 451 18.18 -6.65 7.41
N ILE A 452 19.11 -6.49 8.35
CA ILE A 452 19.18 -7.32 9.57
C ILE A 452 18.89 -6.48 10.80
N ARG A 453 18.52 -7.15 11.91
CA ARG A 453 18.33 -6.52 13.22
C ARG A 453 18.91 -7.38 14.32
N ASN A 454 19.55 -6.75 15.31
CA ASN A 454 19.94 -7.46 16.53
C ASN A 454 18.68 -7.79 17.35
N TYR A 455 18.40 -9.08 17.50
CA TYR A 455 17.22 -9.61 18.17
C TYR A 455 17.48 -10.00 19.63
N GLY A 456 18.76 -9.98 20.06
CA GLY A 456 19.19 -10.31 21.42
C GLY A 456 19.73 -9.10 22.20
N SER A 457 19.81 -9.24 23.52
CA SER A 457 20.29 -8.16 24.41
C SER A 457 21.79 -7.86 24.30
N ASP A 458 22.62 -8.84 23.92
CA ASP A 458 24.05 -8.62 23.69
C ASP A 458 24.25 -7.85 22.38
N ILE A 459 25.22 -6.94 22.37
CA ILE A 459 25.60 -6.22 21.14
C ILE A 459 26.04 -7.22 20.07
N LEU A 460 25.47 -7.11 18.86
CA LEU A 460 25.86 -7.93 17.71
C LEU A 460 27.09 -7.32 17.04
N THR A 461 28.19 -8.06 17.06
CA THR A 461 29.51 -7.61 16.59
C THR A 461 30.05 -8.37 15.39
N SER A 462 29.53 -9.58 15.14
CA SER A 462 29.91 -10.40 13.98
C SER A 462 28.79 -11.35 13.58
N LEU A 463 28.74 -11.69 12.30
CA LEU A 463 27.72 -12.58 11.74
C LEU A 463 28.22 -13.26 10.46
N GLU A 464 27.95 -14.56 10.31
CA GLU A 464 28.10 -15.27 9.04
C GLU A 464 26.77 -15.19 8.28
N ILE A 465 26.82 -14.80 7.01
CA ILE A 465 25.66 -14.67 6.14
C ILE A 465 25.82 -15.63 4.97
N ARG A 466 24.90 -16.58 4.84
CA ARG A 466 24.85 -17.55 3.74
C ARG A 466 23.75 -17.17 2.79
N TYR A 467 24.02 -17.17 1.50
CA TYR A 467 23.03 -16.77 0.51
C TYR A 467 23.23 -17.45 -0.84
N ARG A 468 22.14 -17.60 -1.60
CA ARG A 468 22.13 -18.20 -2.94
C ARG A 468 20.83 -17.89 -3.68
N VAL A 469 20.82 -18.14 -4.99
CA VAL A 469 19.57 -18.49 -5.68
C VAL A 469 19.26 -19.96 -5.39
N VAL A 470 18.00 -20.29 -5.10
CA VAL A 470 17.57 -21.67 -4.82
C VAL A 470 17.98 -22.59 -5.98
N GLY A 471 18.76 -23.62 -5.68
CA GLY A 471 19.34 -24.56 -6.66
C GLY A 471 20.71 -24.17 -7.21
N GLY A 472 21.21 -22.97 -6.91
CA GLY A 472 22.56 -22.50 -7.22
C GLY A 472 23.58 -22.71 -6.09
N ASP A 473 24.77 -22.15 -6.27
CA ASP A 473 25.88 -22.24 -5.33
C ASP A 473 25.67 -21.39 -4.07
N ILE A 474 26.08 -21.92 -2.91
CA ILE A 474 26.04 -21.18 -1.64
C ILE A 474 27.24 -20.24 -1.55
N HIS A 475 26.94 -18.97 -1.29
CA HIS A 475 27.90 -17.92 -1.01
C HIS A 475 27.93 -17.64 0.49
N ASN A 476 29.10 -17.25 1.01
CA ASN A 476 29.28 -16.92 2.42
C ASN A 476 29.90 -15.54 2.53
N TYR A 477 29.39 -14.73 3.46
CA TYR A 477 29.93 -13.41 3.77
C TYR A 477 30.02 -13.24 5.28
N ASN A 478 31.15 -12.72 5.77
CA ASN A 478 31.34 -12.44 7.18
C ASN A 478 31.16 -10.94 7.42
N TRP A 479 30.08 -10.57 8.11
CA TRP A 479 29.82 -9.21 8.53
C TRP A 479 30.46 -8.94 9.90
N ILE A 480 30.97 -7.73 10.08
CA ILE A 480 31.49 -7.20 11.35
C ILE A 480 30.84 -5.85 11.55
N GLY A 481 30.29 -5.60 12.74
CA GLY A 481 29.65 -4.33 13.06
C GLY A 481 29.45 -4.14 14.55
N ASN A 482 28.45 -3.33 14.91
CA ASN A 482 28.14 -2.97 16.29
C ASN A 482 26.68 -2.53 16.37
N LEU A 483 25.76 -3.50 16.45
CA LEU A 483 24.33 -3.24 16.58
C LEU A 483 23.86 -3.50 18.01
N ALA A 484 23.37 -2.47 18.69
CA ALA A 484 22.70 -2.62 19.97
C ALA A 484 21.36 -3.36 19.81
N PHE A 485 20.74 -3.76 20.91
CA PHE A 485 19.45 -4.45 20.89
C PHE A 485 18.40 -3.66 20.09
N LEU A 486 17.72 -4.32 19.15
CA LEU A 486 16.74 -3.77 18.21
C LEU A 486 17.28 -2.78 17.16
N GLU A 487 18.57 -2.45 17.16
CA GLU A 487 19.17 -1.69 16.06
C GLU A 487 19.26 -2.55 14.81
N SER A 488 19.09 -1.89 13.66
CA SER A 488 19.06 -2.53 12.35
C SER A 488 20.05 -1.89 11.38
N GLU A 489 20.51 -2.67 10.41
CA GLU A 489 21.43 -2.22 9.36
C GLU A 489 21.08 -2.87 8.02
N GLU A 490 21.29 -2.13 6.93
CA GLU A 490 21.24 -2.67 5.58
C GLU A 490 22.63 -3.14 5.14
N ILE A 491 22.74 -4.37 4.65
CA ILE A 491 24.00 -5.01 4.24
C ILE A 491 23.92 -5.34 2.76
N GLU A 492 24.79 -4.70 1.96
CA GLU A 492 25.01 -5.07 0.57
C GLU A 492 25.94 -6.29 0.50
N LEU A 493 25.42 -7.41 -0.02
CA LEU A 493 26.15 -8.66 -0.15
C LEU A 493 26.97 -8.68 -1.44
N PRO A 494 28.12 -9.38 -1.48
CA PRO A 494 28.86 -9.59 -2.71
C PRO A 494 28.01 -10.22 -3.83
N ASN A 495 28.45 -10.04 -5.08
CA ASN A 495 27.79 -10.64 -6.25
C ASN A 495 27.74 -12.18 -6.13
N LEU A 496 26.63 -12.73 -6.61
CA LEU A 496 26.51 -14.16 -6.85
C LEU A 496 27.32 -14.55 -8.10
N THR A 497 27.83 -15.78 -8.13
CA THR A 497 28.44 -16.35 -9.34
C THR A 497 27.44 -16.50 -10.48
N SER A 498 26.17 -16.72 -10.15
CA SER A 498 25.07 -16.81 -11.10
C SER A 498 23.75 -16.43 -10.45
N TRP A 499 22.94 -15.68 -11.20
CA TRP A 499 21.55 -15.40 -10.85
C TRP A 499 20.58 -16.52 -11.27
N TYR A 500 21.10 -17.61 -11.84
CA TYR A 500 20.30 -18.77 -12.24
C TYR A 500 20.33 -19.88 -11.18
N GLY A 501 19.18 -20.51 -10.96
CA GLY A 501 19.01 -21.65 -10.08
C GLY A 501 17.87 -22.56 -10.56
N SER A 502 17.40 -23.45 -9.69
CA SER A 502 16.20 -24.25 -9.98
C SER A 502 14.92 -23.41 -9.93
N GLU A 503 14.94 -22.30 -9.18
CA GLU A 503 13.82 -21.38 -8.98
C GLU A 503 14.34 -19.93 -8.87
N ASN A 504 13.57 -18.94 -9.33
CA ASN A 504 13.88 -17.51 -9.16
C ASN A 504 13.51 -17.06 -7.73
N VAL A 505 14.16 -17.67 -6.75
CA VAL A 505 14.00 -17.37 -5.33
C VAL A 505 15.39 -17.19 -4.73
N PHE A 506 15.62 -16.01 -4.17
CA PHE A 506 16.82 -15.72 -3.40
C PHE A 506 16.62 -16.21 -1.97
N GLU A 507 17.57 -16.97 -1.47
CA GLU A 507 17.59 -17.51 -0.11
C GLU A 507 18.76 -16.90 0.64
N VAL A 508 18.49 -16.40 1.83
CA VAL A 508 19.51 -15.91 2.77
C VAL A 508 19.28 -16.51 4.15
N GLU A 509 20.37 -16.86 4.82
CA GLU A 509 20.42 -17.44 6.16
C GLU A 509 21.52 -16.76 7.00
N LEU A 510 21.17 -16.33 8.22
CA LEU A 510 22.08 -15.75 9.20
C LEU A 510 22.55 -16.82 10.17
N VAL A 511 23.86 -16.91 10.38
CA VAL A 511 24.48 -17.97 11.17
C VAL A 511 25.53 -17.41 12.10
N ASN A 512 25.66 -18.08 13.24
CA ASN A 512 26.71 -17.83 14.22
C ASN A 512 26.84 -16.36 14.70
N PRO A 513 25.76 -15.70 15.16
CA PRO A 513 25.88 -14.35 15.73
C PRO A 513 26.89 -14.34 16.87
N ASN A 514 27.82 -13.37 16.83
CA ASN A 514 28.94 -13.27 17.77
C ASN A 514 29.81 -14.54 17.87
N GLY A 515 29.86 -15.34 16.80
CA GLY A 515 30.61 -16.61 16.76
C GLY A 515 30.02 -17.72 17.63
N LYS A 516 28.78 -17.57 18.11
CA LYS A 516 28.05 -18.54 18.94
C LYS A 516 26.77 -18.98 18.24
N ALA A 517 26.17 -20.08 18.68
CA ALA A 517 24.84 -20.46 18.22
C ALA A 517 23.82 -19.35 18.48
N ASP A 518 22.89 -19.18 17.56
CA ASP A 518 21.75 -18.28 17.74
C ASP A 518 20.78 -18.86 18.78
N ASP A 519 20.32 -18.03 19.71
CA ASP A 519 19.32 -18.42 20.70
C ASP A 519 17.96 -18.76 20.07
N TYR A 520 17.68 -18.20 18.89
CA TYR A 520 16.40 -18.32 18.20
C TYR A 520 16.56 -18.34 16.67
N ASN A 521 16.74 -19.52 16.10
CA ASN A 521 17.05 -19.66 14.66
C ASN A 521 15.86 -19.54 13.68
N LYS A 522 14.62 -19.32 14.16
CA LYS A 522 13.42 -19.34 13.31
C LYS A 522 13.25 -18.08 12.45
N ASN A 523 13.93 -16.99 12.78
CA ASN A 523 13.93 -15.71 12.07
C ASN A 523 15.25 -15.46 11.31
N ASN A 524 16.14 -16.45 11.28
CA ASN A 524 17.44 -16.35 10.63
C ASN A 524 17.39 -16.58 9.12
N LYS A 525 16.25 -17.05 8.57
CA LYS A 525 16.13 -17.43 7.16
C LYS A 525 14.99 -16.70 6.48
N MET A 526 15.25 -16.17 5.30
CA MET A 526 14.25 -15.52 4.46
C MET A 526 14.39 -15.96 3.00
N LEU A 527 13.24 -16.13 2.34
CA LEU A 527 13.13 -16.39 0.91
C LEU A 527 12.52 -15.16 0.25
N SER A 528 13.11 -14.72 -0.84
CA SER A 528 12.64 -13.57 -1.62
C SER A 528 12.46 -13.99 -3.08
N PRO A 529 11.22 -14.11 -3.59
CA PRO A 529 11.02 -14.32 -5.02
C PRO A 529 11.51 -13.10 -5.80
N PHE A 530 11.96 -13.31 -7.03
CA PHE A 530 12.45 -12.25 -7.89
C PHE A 530 12.25 -12.52 -9.38
N GLU A 531 12.43 -11.47 -10.18
CA GLU A 531 12.52 -11.56 -11.64
C GLU A 531 13.96 -11.33 -12.10
N ASN A 532 14.38 -12.06 -13.14
CA ASN A 532 15.70 -11.86 -13.74
C ASN A 532 15.77 -10.47 -14.39
N ALA A 533 16.95 -9.84 -14.28
CA ALA A 533 17.21 -8.61 -15.03
C ALA A 533 17.08 -8.85 -16.54
N PRO A 534 16.59 -7.86 -17.31
CA PRO A 534 16.47 -7.99 -18.76
C PRO A 534 17.84 -8.10 -19.44
N GLU A 535 17.87 -8.85 -20.53
CA GLU A 535 19.04 -9.00 -21.39
C GLU A 535 18.94 -8.09 -22.62
N TYR A 536 20.04 -7.42 -22.98
CA TYR A 536 20.14 -6.61 -24.19
C TYR A 536 21.30 -7.07 -25.09
N PRO A 537 21.27 -6.74 -26.39
CA PRO A 537 22.41 -6.97 -27.29
C PRO A 537 23.67 -6.25 -26.81
N ASP A 538 24.84 -6.83 -27.11
CA ASP A 538 26.17 -6.26 -26.81
C ASP A 538 26.39 -4.85 -27.35
N THR A 539 25.67 -4.47 -28.40
CA THR A 539 25.67 -3.12 -28.98
C THR A 539 24.25 -2.61 -29.16
N PHE A 540 23.96 -1.44 -28.59
CA PHE A 540 22.68 -0.74 -28.76
C PHE A 540 22.87 0.79 -28.72
N VAL A 541 21.84 1.53 -29.10
CA VAL A 541 21.83 2.99 -29.12
C VAL A 541 21.08 3.53 -27.90
N LEU A 542 21.74 4.37 -27.10
CA LEU A 542 21.10 5.21 -26.10
C LEU A 542 20.57 6.48 -26.76
N TRP A 543 19.26 6.66 -26.72
CA TRP A 543 18.60 7.90 -27.12
C TRP A 543 18.27 8.68 -25.86
N PHE A 544 18.97 9.80 -25.65
CA PHE A 544 18.77 10.69 -24.52
C PHE A 544 18.49 12.10 -25.04
N ASN A 545 17.33 12.66 -24.72
CA ASN A 545 17.04 14.07 -24.98
C ASN A 545 16.89 14.77 -23.63
N THR A 546 17.67 15.82 -23.40
CA THR A 546 17.51 16.73 -22.26
C THR A 546 16.30 17.65 -22.49
N ASN A 547 15.62 18.04 -21.42
CA ASN A 547 14.63 19.12 -21.41
C ASN A 547 15.38 20.49 -21.29
N ASN A 548 14.67 21.60 -21.05
CA ASN A 548 15.28 22.93 -20.87
C ASN A 548 15.81 23.19 -19.45
N GLY A 549 15.61 22.26 -18.51
CA GLY A 549 15.98 22.44 -17.12
C GLY A 549 17.50 22.41 -16.93
N VAL A 550 17.99 23.37 -16.14
CA VAL A 550 19.42 23.65 -15.99
C VAL A 550 19.79 24.07 -14.58
N ILE A 551 20.90 23.50 -14.09
CA ILE A 551 21.58 23.95 -12.89
C ILE A 551 22.97 24.44 -13.27
N GLY A 552 23.28 25.71 -12.98
CA GLY A 552 24.58 26.30 -13.34
C GLY A 552 24.82 26.42 -14.85
N GLY A 553 23.77 26.37 -15.67
CA GLY A 553 23.84 26.52 -17.14
C GLY A 553 24.12 25.23 -17.91
N VAL A 554 24.14 24.08 -17.24
CA VAL A 554 24.18 22.74 -17.85
C VAL A 554 22.88 22.01 -17.51
N SER A 555 22.51 21.00 -18.30
CA SER A 555 21.33 20.19 -18.01
C SER A 555 21.42 19.60 -16.61
N GLU A 556 20.30 19.64 -15.88
CA GLU A 556 20.18 19.05 -14.54
C GLU A 556 20.13 17.51 -14.56
N SER A 557 19.83 16.93 -15.73
CA SER A 557 19.83 15.48 -15.95
C SER A 557 21.15 14.97 -16.53
N SER A 558 21.64 13.85 -16.02
CA SER A 558 22.83 13.16 -16.50
C SER A 558 22.66 11.64 -16.43
N TRP A 559 23.53 10.90 -17.12
CA TRP A 559 23.47 9.44 -17.08
C TRP A 559 24.86 8.81 -16.97
N GLN A 560 24.88 7.61 -16.39
CA GLN A 560 26.05 6.76 -16.31
C GLN A 560 25.67 5.28 -16.44
N PHE A 561 26.60 4.49 -16.96
CA PHE A 561 26.59 3.03 -16.87
C PHE A 561 27.65 2.62 -15.86
N LEU A 562 27.25 1.78 -14.91
CA LEU A 562 28.14 1.20 -13.92
C LEU A 562 28.35 -0.28 -14.23
N ASP A 563 29.55 -0.79 -13.99
CA ASP A 563 29.85 -2.23 -14.02
C ASP A 563 29.33 -2.96 -12.76
N GLU A 564 29.56 -4.26 -12.68
CA GLU A 564 29.07 -5.11 -11.59
C GLU A 564 29.72 -4.81 -10.22
N GLU A 565 30.85 -4.10 -10.21
CA GLU A 565 31.51 -3.60 -9.01
C GLU A 565 31.08 -2.18 -8.60
N ASN A 566 30.14 -1.57 -9.34
CA ASN A 566 29.70 -0.17 -9.22
C ASN A 566 30.74 0.87 -9.67
N ASN A 567 31.74 0.51 -10.48
CA ASN A 567 32.62 1.50 -11.11
C ASN A 567 31.96 2.11 -12.34
N ILE A 568 32.28 3.36 -12.64
CA ILE A 568 31.78 4.05 -13.85
C ILE A 568 32.41 3.40 -15.09
N PHE A 569 31.58 2.74 -15.89
CA PHE A 569 31.95 2.20 -17.20
C PHE A 569 31.85 3.28 -18.30
N LEU A 570 30.73 4.01 -18.34
CA LEU A 570 30.49 5.12 -19.25
C LEU A 570 29.70 6.23 -18.53
N SER A 571 29.88 7.48 -18.95
CA SER A 571 29.06 8.59 -18.44
C SER A 571 28.84 9.67 -19.50
N SER A 572 27.75 10.42 -19.33
CA SER A 572 27.39 11.54 -20.19
C SER A 572 28.33 12.74 -20.02
N GLY A 573 28.95 12.88 -18.84
CA GLY A 573 29.52 14.16 -18.40
C GLY A 573 28.44 15.24 -18.32
N GLN A 574 28.83 16.50 -18.54
CA GLN A 574 27.92 17.64 -18.61
C GLN A 574 27.22 17.67 -19.98
N LEU A 575 25.88 17.64 -19.96
CA LEU A 575 25.07 17.75 -21.17
C LEU A 575 24.51 19.17 -21.33
N PRO A 576 24.45 19.74 -22.55
CA PRO A 576 23.63 20.91 -22.81
C PRO A 576 22.13 20.59 -22.69
N ALA A 577 21.35 21.56 -22.24
CA ALA A 577 19.90 21.49 -22.23
C ALA A 577 19.31 21.46 -23.66
N ASN A 578 18.08 20.98 -23.77
CA ASN A 578 17.27 20.90 -24.99
C ASN A 578 18.03 20.32 -26.19
N SER A 579 18.76 19.23 -25.93
CA SER A 579 19.68 18.62 -26.88
C SER A 579 19.43 17.13 -27.00
N GLN A 580 19.63 16.59 -28.20
CA GLN A 580 19.45 15.17 -28.49
C GLN A 580 20.80 14.47 -28.64
N PHE A 581 20.94 13.36 -27.93
CA PHE A 581 22.07 12.45 -27.96
C PHE A 581 21.61 11.06 -28.44
N LYS A 582 22.38 10.47 -29.34
CA LYS A 582 22.11 9.15 -29.94
C LYS A 582 23.42 8.38 -30.02
N ASP A 583 23.85 7.90 -28.87
CA ASP A 583 25.15 7.27 -28.73
C ASP A 583 25.02 5.77 -28.97
N THR A 584 25.80 5.24 -29.91
CA THR A 584 25.91 3.78 -30.11
C THR A 584 26.96 3.27 -29.13
N LEU A 585 26.53 2.43 -28.21
CA LEU A 585 27.32 1.93 -27.09
C LEU A 585 27.55 0.44 -27.26
N SER A 586 28.76 -0.01 -26.95
CA SER A 586 29.12 -1.43 -26.95
C SER A 586 29.60 -1.83 -25.56
N PHE A 587 29.11 -2.97 -25.09
CA PHE A 587 29.37 -3.51 -23.76
C PHE A 587 29.96 -4.91 -23.88
N PRO A 588 30.90 -5.30 -23.01
CA PRO A 588 31.27 -6.71 -22.88
C PRO A 588 30.14 -7.50 -22.21
N SER A 589 30.20 -8.83 -22.27
CA SER A 589 29.32 -9.70 -21.48
C SER A 589 29.46 -9.41 -19.99
N GLY A 590 28.34 -9.31 -19.27
CA GLY A 590 28.32 -8.97 -17.85
C GLY A 590 27.01 -8.34 -17.39
N CYS A 591 26.98 -7.91 -16.12
CA CYS A 591 25.90 -7.13 -15.52
C CYS A 591 26.26 -5.64 -15.50
N PHE A 592 25.31 -4.78 -15.84
CA PHE A 592 25.48 -3.33 -15.80
C PHE A 592 24.29 -2.65 -15.15
N THR A 593 24.55 -1.50 -14.54
CA THR A 593 23.50 -0.59 -14.05
C THR A 593 23.48 0.66 -14.90
N PHE A 594 22.35 0.92 -15.57
CA PHE A 594 22.07 2.24 -16.13
C PHE A 594 21.46 3.13 -15.05
N TYR A 595 22.12 4.25 -14.77
CA TYR A 595 21.70 5.23 -13.78
C TYR A 595 21.48 6.58 -14.45
N VAL A 596 20.27 7.11 -14.36
CA VAL A 596 19.95 8.49 -14.75
C VAL A 596 19.73 9.26 -13.46
N GLN A 597 20.41 10.40 -13.31
CA GLN A 597 20.17 11.34 -12.22
C GLN A 597 19.47 12.57 -12.80
N ASP A 598 18.52 13.10 -12.05
CA ASP A 598 18.06 14.47 -12.17
C ASP A 598 18.34 15.21 -10.86
N THR A 599 18.91 16.42 -10.93
CA THR A 599 19.37 17.13 -9.74
C THR A 599 18.30 18.06 -9.13
N ASP A 600 17.26 18.43 -9.90
CA ASP A 600 16.10 19.17 -9.38
C ASP A 600 14.91 18.24 -9.05
N GLU A 601 15.10 16.94 -9.27
CA GLU A 601 14.19 15.85 -8.91
C GLU A 601 12.84 15.84 -9.62
N ASP A 602 12.74 16.52 -10.77
CA ASP A 602 11.55 16.54 -11.62
C ASP A 602 11.72 15.72 -12.92
N GLY A 603 12.90 15.13 -13.10
CA GLY A 603 13.21 14.23 -14.20
C GLY A 603 13.18 14.94 -15.56
N LEU A 604 12.94 14.17 -16.62
CA LEU A 604 12.96 14.71 -17.98
C LEU A 604 11.61 15.31 -18.41
N SER A 605 10.56 15.20 -17.60
CA SER A 605 9.23 15.71 -17.92
C SER A 605 8.40 15.80 -16.64
N TYR A 606 8.04 17.01 -16.23
CA TYR A 606 7.17 17.23 -15.09
C TYR A 606 6.16 18.32 -15.40
N TRP A 607 4.91 18.12 -14.96
CA TRP A 607 3.80 18.96 -15.40
C TRP A 607 3.80 20.36 -14.78
N ASN A 608 4.42 20.52 -13.59
CA ASN A 608 4.37 21.75 -12.80
C ASN A 608 5.66 22.60 -12.94
N ASN A 609 6.30 22.55 -14.11
CA ASN A 609 7.44 23.39 -14.47
C ASN A 609 7.31 23.90 -15.92
N ASN A 610 8.36 24.53 -16.46
CA ASN A 610 8.40 24.99 -17.85
C ASN A 610 9.58 24.40 -18.64
N ASP A 611 10.17 23.31 -18.16
CA ASP A 611 11.39 22.73 -18.74
C ASP A 611 11.10 21.95 -20.02
N GLY A 612 9.85 21.55 -20.21
CA GLY A 612 9.40 20.83 -21.40
C GLY A 612 9.64 19.33 -21.26
N ASN A 613 9.92 18.65 -22.39
CA ASN A 613 9.96 17.19 -22.42
C ASN A 613 11.26 16.67 -23.00
N GLY A 614 11.94 15.83 -22.24
CA GLY A 614 13.04 14.97 -22.65
C GLY A 614 12.58 13.53 -22.88
N ILE A 615 13.51 12.67 -23.27
CA ILE A 615 13.29 11.22 -23.42
C ILE A 615 14.54 10.45 -23.04
N VAL A 616 14.36 9.22 -22.55
CA VAL A 616 15.44 8.24 -22.42
C VAL A 616 14.97 6.87 -22.88
N ARG A 617 15.70 6.27 -23.83
CA ARG A 617 15.36 4.99 -24.46
C ARG A 617 16.59 4.21 -24.91
N PHE A 618 16.50 2.88 -24.85
CA PHE A 618 17.42 1.97 -25.53
C PHE A 618 16.81 1.52 -26.87
N ARG A 619 17.62 1.44 -27.91
CA ARG A 619 17.20 1.02 -29.25
C ARG A 619 18.24 0.15 -29.94
N GLU A 620 17.81 -0.73 -30.82
CA GLU A 620 18.73 -1.31 -31.81
C GLU A 620 19.12 -0.26 -32.85
N ASP A 621 20.34 -0.36 -33.39
CA ASP A 621 20.77 0.54 -34.47
C ASP A 621 19.89 0.34 -35.72
N GLY A 622 19.24 1.41 -36.17
CA GLY A 622 18.23 1.37 -37.23
C GLY A 622 16.98 0.50 -36.94
N GLY A 623 16.85 -0.04 -35.72
CA GLY A 623 15.88 -1.07 -35.35
C GLY A 623 14.82 -0.64 -34.33
N PRO A 624 14.11 -1.59 -33.70
CA PRO A 624 13.05 -1.31 -32.73
C PRO A 624 13.58 -0.65 -31.44
N ILE A 625 12.64 -0.17 -30.61
CA ILE A 625 12.93 0.27 -29.24
C ILE A 625 13.07 -0.99 -28.37
N LEU A 626 14.16 -1.07 -27.63
CA LEU A 626 14.42 -2.13 -26.63
C LEU A 626 13.75 -1.80 -25.30
N LYS A 627 13.90 -0.55 -24.84
CA LYS A 627 13.30 -0.06 -23.59
C LYS A 627 12.98 1.43 -23.71
N SER A 628 11.78 1.81 -23.27
CA SER A 628 11.46 3.21 -22.97
C SER A 628 11.35 3.36 -21.47
N PHE A 629 11.91 4.45 -20.95
CA PHE A 629 11.75 4.85 -19.57
C PHE A 629 10.72 5.97 -19.49
N ILE A 630 10.01 6.03 -18.37
CA ILE A 630 9.11 7.13 -18.04
C ILE A 630 9.98 8.37 -17.81
N ALA A 631 9.59 9.51 -18.40
CA ALA A 631 10.35 10.76 -18.28
C ALA A 631 10.07 11.50 -16.96
N ASP A 632 8.86 11.39 -16.42
CA ASP A 632 8.49 11.82 -15.06
C ASP A 632 8.93 10.76 -14.05
N PHE A 633 10.24 10.69 -13.81
CA PHE A 633 10.85 9.68 -12.93
C PHE A 633 11.29 10.24 -11.57
N GLY A 634 11.09 11.53 -11.31
CA GLY A 634 11.59 12.18 -10.11
C GLY A 634 13.12 12.24 -10.09
N SER A 635 13.73 11.81 -8.98
CA SER A 635 15.17 12.00 -8.74
C SER A 635 16.08 11.12 -9.61
N HIS A 636 15.73 9.85 -9.86
CA HIS A 636 16.61 8.95 -10.62
C HIS A 636 15.95 7.73 -11.28
N ILE A 637 16.57 7.19 -12.32
CA ILE A 637 16.29 5.85 -12.86
C ILE A 637 17.42 4.92 -12.46
N ILE A 638 17.09 3.75 -11.91
CA ILE A 638 18.02 2.64 -11.72
C ILE A 638 17.51 1.47 -12.56
N HIS A 639 18.30 1.04 -13.55
CA HIS A 639 17.93 -0.06 -14.44
C HIS A 639 19.10 -1.01 -14.61
N GLN A 640 19.04 -2.17 -13.96
CA GLN A 640 20.03 -3.22 -14.15
C GLN A 640 19.69 -4.10 -15.36
N PHE A 641 20.72 -4.55 -16.07
CA PHE A 641 20.57 -5.42 -17.23
C PHE A 641 21.83 -6.26 -17.46
N THR A 642 21.68 -7.34 -18.23
CA THR A 642 22.80 -8.19 -18.64
C THR A 642 23.08 -8.07 -20.14
N ILE A 643 24.32 -8.31 -20.52
CA ILE A 643 24.78 -8.46 -21.91
C ILE A 643 25.31 -9.88 -22.09
N ASP A 644 24.86 -10.57 -23.16
CA ASP A 644 25.27 -11.93 -23.53
C ASP A 644 25.47 -12.83 -22.31
N GLY A 645 24.37 -13.20 -21.66
CA GLY A 645 24.31 -13.70 -20.28
C GLY A 645 25.55 -14.47 -19.79
N VAL A 646 26.00 -14.15 -18.57
CA VAL A 646 27.03 -14.91 -17.83
C VAL A 646 26.84 -16.41 -18.07
N PRO A 647 27.89 -17.17 -18.45
CA PRO A 647 27.75 -18.38 -19.24
C PRO A 647 26.71 -19.36 -18.70
N THR A 648 25.74 -19.63 -19.57
CA THR A 648 24.73 -20.67 -19.45
C THR A 648 25.29 -22.00 -18.94
N SER A 649 24.97 -22.33 -17.69
CA SER A 649 24.86 -23.72 -17.25
C SER A 649 23.42 -24.02 -16.81
N ILE A 650 22.66 -24.50 -17.81
CA ILE A 650 21.65 -25.56 -17.72
C ILE A 650 20.20 -25.17 -17.36
N ASN A 651 19.33 -25.55 -18.30
CA ASN A 651 17.90 -25.89 -18.18
C ASN A 651 16.83 -24.77 -18.14
N GLU A 652 16.77 -23.96 -19.20
CA GLU A 652 15.45 -23.61 -19.73
C GLU A 652 15.05 -24.57 -20.85
N LYS A 653 13.84 -25.11 -20.72
CA LYS A 653 13.11 -25.85 -21.76
C LYS A 653 12.72 -24.84 -22.84
N GLU A 654 13.68 -24.42 -23.66
CA GLU A 654 13.41 -23.69 -24.88
C GLU A 654 12.54 -24.58 -25.79
N THR A 655 11.27 -24.20 -25.95
CA THR A 655 10.44 -24.73 -27.02
C THR A 655 11.06 -24.33 -28.37
N MET A 656 11.80 -25.26 -28.98
CA MET A 656 12.47 -25.09 -30.27
C MET A 656 11.45 -24.83 -31.39
N ASN A 657 11.32 -23.58 -31.83
CA ASN A 657 10.43 -23.21 -32.94
C ASN A 657 11.20 -23.15 -34.28
N TRP A 658 11.06 -24.19 -35.11
CA TRP A 658 11.60 -24.20 -36.48
C TRP A 658 10.69 -23.42 -37.44
N LYS A 659 11.24 -22.42 -38.13
CA LYS A 659 10.58 -21.57 -39.13
C LYS A 659 10.99 -21.98 -40.54
N ILE A 660 10.04 -21.94 -41.49
CA ILE A 660 10.29 -22.21 -42.90
C ILE A 660 9.62 -21.13 -43.75
N PHE A 661 10.41 -20.42 -44.56
CA PHE A 661 9.91 -19.34 -45.40
C PHE A 661 10.79 -19.12 -46.66
N PRO A 662 10.25 -18.55 -47.75
CA PRO A 662 8.83 -18.33 -47.97
C PRO A 662 8.10 -19.66 -48.18
N ASN A 663 6.84 -19.71 -47.76
CA ASN A 663 5.94 -20.84 -47.99
C ASN A 663 4.52 -20.30 -48.19
N PRO A 664 3.98 -20.27 -49.43
CA PRO A 664 4.46 -20.96 -50.63
C PRO A 664 5.79 -20.43 -51.22
N THR A 665 6.45 -21.23 -52.06
CA THR A 665 7.70 -20.87 -52.76
C THR A 665 7.71 -21.31 -54.22
N ASN A 666 8.40 -20.54 -55.08
CA ASN A 666 8.63 -20.89 -56.49
C ASN A 666 10.03 -21.47 -56.74
N LYS A 667 10.98 -21.35 -55.80
CA LYS A 667 12.39 -21.73 -56.05
C LYS A 667 13.07 -22.34 -54.83
N ASN A 668 13.17 -21.60 -53.73
CA ASN A 668 13.95 -22.00 -52.55
C ASN A 668 13.14 -21.80 -51.27
N ILE A 669 13.45 -22.59 -50.24
CA ILE A 669 13.01 -22.35 -48.87
C ILE A 669 14.21 -22.10 -47.97
N HIS A 670 14.03 -21.20 -47.01
CA HIS A 670 14.92 -20.95 -45.89
C HIS A 670 14.34 -21.64 -44.66
N ILE A 671 15.18 -22.38 -43.96
CA ILE A 671 14.88 -23.08 -42.73
C ILE A 671 15.72 -22.44 -41.65
N GLU A 672 15.04 -21.87 -40.66
CA GLU A 672 15.66 -21.32 -39.47
C GLU A 672 15.20 -22.10 -38.25
N GLY A 673 16.13 -22.45 -37.37
CA GLY A 673 15.83 -23.18 -36.16
C GLY A 673 17.04 -23.34 -35.28
N PHE A 674 16.88 -24.13 -34.23
CA PHE A 674 17.94 -24.38 -33.26
C PHE A 674 18.01 -25.87 -32.93
N SER A 675 19.22 -26.42 -32.80
CA SER A 675 19.40 -27.80 -32.35
C SER A 675 20.63 -27.99 -31.48
N LYS A 676 20.45 -28.66 -30.33
CA LYS A 676 21.53 -29.08 -29.40
C LYS A 676 22.13 -30.44 -29.78
N THR A 677 21.60 -31.13 -30.78
CA THR A 677 22.11 -32.41 -31.28
C THR A 677 22.03 -32.43 -32.80
N ASN A 678 22.82 -33.28 -33.45
CA ASN A 678 22.74 -33.52 -34.90
C ASN A 678 21.29 -33.75 -35.34
N TYR A 679 20.96 -33.22 -36.51
CA TYR A 679 19.61 -33.28 -37.05
C TYR A 679 19.63 -33.66 -38.52
N ASP A 680 18.57 -34.35 -38.93
CA ASP A 680 18.31 -34.72 -40.31
C ASP A 680 17.09 -33.94 -40.81
N ILE A 681 17.20 -33.37 -42.02
CA ILE A 681 16.06 -32.82 -42.76
C ILE A 681 15.71 -33.78 -43.88
N VAL A 682 14.48 -34.28 -43.89
CA VAL A 682 13.95 -35.17 -44.93
C VAL A 682 12.76 -34.49 -45.60
N ILE A 683 12.76 -34.42 -46.92
CA ILE A 683 11.63 -33.89 -47.70
C ILE A 683 10.86 -35.06 -48.28
N THR A 684 9.55 -35.09 -48.08
CA THR A 684 8.64 -36.10 -48.65
C THR A 684 7.57 -35.45 -49.52
N ASP A 685 7.07 -36.19 -50.50
CA ASP A 685 5.84 -35.80 -51.21
C ASP A 685 4.59 -36.01 -50.34
N ASN A 686 3.41 -35.72 -50.90
CA ASN A 686 2.11 -35.89 -50.22
C ASN A 686 1.71 -37.36 -49.97
N LEU A 687 2.42 -38.33 -50.56
CA LEU A 687 2.25 -39.77 -50.32
C LEU A 687 3.30 -40.33 -49.35
N GLY A 688 4.18 -39.48 -48.81
CA GLY A 688 5.24 -39.87 -47.87
C GLY A 688 6.48 -40.48 -48.53
N LYS A 689 6.58 -40.46 -49.87
CA LYS A 689 7.80 -40.89 -50.57
C LYS A 689 8.90 -39.87 -50.31
N LYS A 690 10.06 -40.34 -49.86
CA LYS A 690 11.24 -39.50 -49.62
C LYS A 690 11.80 -38.99 -50.96
N ILE A 691 11.90 -37.67 -51.09
CA ILE A 691 12.43 -36.99 -52.27
C ILE A 691 13.90 -36.61 -52.05
N SER A 692 14.23 -36.07 -50.88
CA SER A 692 15.61 -35.71 -50.53
C SER A 692 15.87 -35.84 -49.03
N LYS A 693 17.15 -36.02 -48.68
CA LYS A 693 17.64 -36.05 -47.30
C LYS A 693 18.90 -35.20 -47.19
N TYR A 694 18.93 -34.34 -46.18
CA TYR A 694 20.09 -33.56 -45.77
C TYR A 694 20.47 -34.00 -44.36
N ILE A 695 21.73 -34.37 -44.18
CA ILE A 695 22.31 -34.73 -42.88
C ILE A 695 23.27 -33.60 -42.54
N ASP A 696 23.02 -32.89 -41.45
CA ASP A 696 23.89 -31.80 -41.00
C ASP A 696 24.27 -32.01 -39.53
N ASN A 697 25.51 -31.63 -39.20
CA ASN A 697 26.04 -31.70 -37.84
C ASN A 697 26.29 -30.34 -37.13
N PRO A 698 25.77 -29.16 -37.55
CA PRO A 698 25.97 -27.93 -36.80
C PRO A 698 25.12 -27.94 -35.54
N LEU A 699 25.72 -27.52 -34.43
CA LEU A 699 25.08 -27.33 -33.13
C LEU A 699 24.79 -25.83 -32.97
N GLY A 700 23.64 -25.48 -32.39
CA GLY A 700 23.23 -24.09 -32.16
C GLY A 700 22.20 -23.58 -33.17
N SER A 701 22.27 -22.29 -33.48
CA SER A 701 21.40 -21.63 -34.45
C SER A 701 21.70 -22.12 -35.87
N ILE A 702 20.65 -22.46 -36.60
CA ILE A 702 20.69 -23.08 -37.92
C ILE A 702 19.97 -22.16 -38.87
N SER A 703 20.66 -21.76 -39.94
CA SER A 703 20.05 -21.14 -41.11
C SER A 703 20.48 -21.92 -42.34
N LYS A 704 19.52 -22.55 -43.04
CA LYS A 704 19.78 -23.37 -44.22
C LYS A 704 18.85 -23.04 -45.36
N THR A 705 19.41 -22.93 -46.55
CA THR A 705 18.63 -22.76 -47.79
C THR A 705 18.55 -24.08 -48.54
N ILE A 706 17.35 -24.51 -48.91
CA ILE A 706 17.12 -25.69 -49.75
C ILE A 706 16.47 -25.25 -51.06
N SER A 707 17.01 -25.71 -52.18
CA SER A 707 16.43 -25.47 -53.50
C SER A 707 15.39 -26.53 -53.86
N LEU A 708 14.20 -26.07 -54.24
CA LEU A 708 13.08 -26.88 -54.75
C LEU A 708 12.85 -26.60 -56.24
N LYS A 709 13.88 -26.19 -56.99
CA LYS A 709 13.76 -25.87 -58.43
C LYS A 709 13.40 -27.09 -59.27
N GLU A 710 13.94 -28.27 -58.92
CA GLU A 710 13.71 -29.53 -59.66
C GLU A 710 12.48 -30.30 -59.17
N PHE A 711 11.78 -29.77 -58.17
CA PHE A 711 10.57 -30.36 -57.62
C PHE A 711 9.37 -29.91 -58.45
N SER A 712 8.48 -30.84 -58.80
CA SER A 712 7.20 -30.51 -59.44
C SER A 712 6.34 -29.63 -58.54
N GLU A 713 5.46 -28.82 -59.12
CA GLU A 713 4.46 -28.05 -58.36
C GLU A 713 3.60 -28.98 -57.50
N GLY A 714 3.39 -28.62 -56.24
CA GLY A 714 2.68 -29.49 -55.30
C GLY A 714 2.99 -29.25 -53.82
N ILE A 715 2.40 -30.10 -52.97
CA ILE A 715 2.58 -30.08 -51.51
C ILE A 715 3.66 -31.08 -51.11
N TYR A 716 4.62 -30.60 -50.33
CA TYR A 716 5.68 -31.38 -49.73
C TYR A 716 5.65 -31.26 -48.21
N TYR A 717 6.26 -32.22 -47.52
CA TYR A 717 6.43 -32.18 -46.07
C TYR A 717 7.92 -32.23 -45.73
N LEU A 718 8.35 -31.25 -44.94
CA LEU A 718 9.67 -31.20 -44.36
C LEU A 718 9.63 -31.87 -42.98
N LYS A 719 10.33 -32.99 -42.84
CA LYS A 719 10.53 -33.70 -41.58
C LYS A 719 11.91 -33.36 -41.03
N ILE A 720 11.95 -32.69 -39.87
CA ILE A 720 13.18 -32.35 -39.16
C ILE A 720 13.28 -33.27 -37.94
N LYS A 721 14.33 -34.09 -37.85
CA LYS A 721 14.50 -35.06 -36.77
C LYS A 721 15.83 -34.86 -36.08
N ASN A 722 15.83 -34.76 -34.76
CA ASN A 722 17.03 -34.82 -33.93
C ASN A 722 16.89 -35.94 -32.88
N LYS A 723 17.83 -36.05 -31.92
CA LYS A 723 17.75 -37.11 -30.89
C LYS A 723 16.54 -36.98 -29.96
N ASN A 724 16.03 -35.76 -29.78
CA ASN A 724 15.04 -35.44 -28.76
C ASN A 724 13.62 -35.30 -29.31
N GLN A 725 13.47 -35.03 -30.62
CA GLN A 725 12.18 -34.74 -31.23
C GLN A 725 12.15 -34.92 -32.76
N GLU A 726 10.93 -34.97 -33.29
CA GLU A 726 10.64 -35.09 -34.71
C GLU A 726 9.50 -34.13 -35.10
N ILE A 727 9.77 -33.19 -36.01
CA ILE A 727 8.86 -32.10 -36.40
C ILE A 727 8.51 -32.22 -37.88
N TYR A 728 7.25 -31.92 -38.22
CA TYR A 728 6.75 -31.88 -39.59
C TYR A 728 6.25 -30.48 -39.93
N LYS A 729 6.67 -29.95 -41.08
CA LYS A 729 6.19 -28.68 -41.63
C LYS A 729 5.78 -28.87 -43.07
N LYS A 730 4.58 -28.40 -43.42
CA LYS A 730 4.07 -28.41 -44.80
C LYS A 730 4.78 -27.32 -45.61
N VAL A 731 5.20 -27.62 -46.83
CA VAL A 731 5.76 -26.68 -47.82
C VAL A 731 4.96 -26.78 -49.11
N VAL A 732 4.57 -25.64 -49.69
CA VAL A 732 3.86 -25.56 -50.95
C VAL A 732 4.80 -25.02 -52.01
N LYS A 733 5.10 -25.83 -53.02
CA LYS A 733 5.84 -25.45 -54.23
C LYS A 733 4.82 -25.04 -55.29
N GLN A 734 4.89 -23.77 -55.69
CA GLN A 734 4.12 -23.20 -56.79
C GLN A 734 4.93 -23.16 -58.08
#